data_AF-A0A7J8RI46-F1
#
_entry.id   AF-A0A7J8RI46-F1
#
_cell.length_a   1.000
_cell.length_b   1.000
_cell.length_c   1.000
_cell.angle_alpha   90.00
_cell.angle_beta   90.00
_cell.angle_gamma   90.00
#
_symmetry.space_group_name_H-M   'P 1'
#
loop_
_entity.id
_entity.type
_entity.pdbx_description
1 polymer ?
#
loop_
_entity_poly.entity_id
_entity_poly.type
_entity_poly.pdbx_seq_one_letter_code
_entity_poly.pdbx_strand_id
1 'polypeptide(L)'
;MPSLQHLAQRNASLLSKPAVTLLVLEIVNYRLLPLYRYQGKCKPLMYDVTKIISALKGKRGDHRVFRLAENLCINLILSLRDFFSVKREGKGPTEFTETLNRITIITLAITIKTRGIADADHLLYLQTMLEQILATSQHRWSDKTLCYFPSILRDLLMTRTDKRGLAIQEWQQSETTVINQCTQLLSSSTEPNYVMTYLNRSFPQHRQYLCAGAWILMQGHPENINSGNLARVLREFSPEEVTSNIYTMVDVLLHHIHIELQHGHSLQDLLLKTCANLAFFVWTHELIPLDILLLALIDRDDDPHALRIVISLLDRQELQQRVKLYCMNRGPPEHWLYTGIFKRSDLQNALGNHLSWKERYPTFFDDIVARLLPVIPLVVYRLIENDAIESADRILGMYSLFLAYHPLRFTFVRDILAYFYGHLPGKLIVRILNVLDLSKIPFSESFPQHISSSNPAICPPPEYFATLLLALVNNVIPPLNSNSRTGSMGDASNNSVRGPHNKTPATPQSGPANASEGQKAFYQIQDPGTYTQLVLETAVIEILSLPISASQIVSSLVQIVVNIQPTLIQSSNGLHGASSGAVQGSVLPTSPSGGSTDSAGRSTPSVSGINTSSFVSRSGYTCQQLSCLFIQACGLLLAQLPPEFHLQLYMEASRIIKESWWLTDGKRSLSELDSAVSYALLDPTWASQDNTSTAIGNIVALLHSFFSNLPQEWLEGTHVIIQQLRPVTSVAMLRIAFRIMGPLLPRLVTAHNLFNKILSLLLNTLVDVFGKNTQPPVPVEASEITDLIDYLHHIIHYEGQAGPVQANSKPRPEVLSICGRAAESLRPDVQHLLSHLKPDVNSSIYAATHPKIAQNPS
;
A
#
# COMPACT_ATOMS: atom_id res chain seq x y z
N MET A 1 -15.58 -8.26 18.33
CA MET A 1 -15.64 -9.62 17.75
C MET A 1 -14.60 -10.54 18.37
N PRO A 2 -14.99 -11.71 18.92
CA PRO A 2 -14.07 -12.75 19.38
C PRO A 2 -13.33 -13.39 18.18
N SER A 3 -12.13 -13.95 18.41
CA SER A 3 -11.44 -14.76 17.39
C SER A 3 -12.20 -16.05 17.10
N LEU A 4 -11.99 -16.64 15.93
CA LEU A 4 -12.59 -17.93 15.57
C LEU A 4 -12.09 -19.02 16.52
N GLN A 5 -10.83 -18.93 16.97
CA GLN A 5 -10.30 -19.74 18.08
C GLN A 5 -11.06 -19.58 19.39
N HIS A 6 -11.41 -18.36 19.81
CA HIS A 6 -12.18 -18.16 21.03
C HIS A 6 -13.61 -18.70 20.92
N LEU A 7 -14.22 -18.58 19.73
CA LEU A 7 -15.50 -19.24 19.41
C LEU A 7 -15.36 -20.78 19.44
N ALA A 8 -14.28 -21.33 18.88
CA ALA A 8 -13.96 -22.75 18.88
C ALA A 8 -13.71 -23.29 20.30
N GLN A 9 -12.99 -22.56 21.15
CA GLN A 9 -12.75 -22.95 22.54
C GLN A 9 -14.03 -22.95 23.36
N ARG A 10 -14.89 -21.94 23.18
CA ARG A 10 -16.13 -21.80 23.96
C ARG A 10 -17.25 -22.72 23.48
N ASN A 11 -17.26 -23.08 22.19
CA ASN A 11 -18.33 -23.84 21.55
C ASN A 11 -17.80 -25.01 20.69
N ALA A 12 -16.77 -25.73 21.15
CA ALA A 12 -16.08 -26.77 20.39
C ALA A 12 -17.04 -27.86 19.86
N SER A 13 -18.01 -28.28 20.67
CA SER A 13 -19.01 -29.30 20.32
C SER A 13 -20.02 -28.84 19.26
N LEU A 14 -20.21 -27.53 19.10
CA LEU A 14 -21.09 -26.95 18.08
C LEU A 14 -20.33 -26.75 16.77
N LEU A 15 -19.09 -26.26 16.84
CA LEU A 15 -18.23 -26.02 15.67
C LEU A 15 -17.68 -27.30 15.06
N SER A 16 -17.64 -28.42 15.80
CA SER A 16 -17.35 -29.74 15.22
C SER A 16 -18.42 -30.21 14.22
N LYS A 17 -19.61 -29.59 14.18
CA LYS A 17 -20.66 -29.93 13.22
C LYS A 17 -20.36 -29.26 11.86
N PRO A 18 -20.29 -30.02 10.74
CA PRO A 18 -19.95 -29.48 9.43
C PRO A 18 -20.87 -28.33 8.97
N ALA A 19 -22.18 -28.45 9.21
CA ALA A 19 -23.17 -27.42 8.89
C ALA A 19 -22.89 -26.07 9.57
N VAL A 20 -22.44 -26.11 10.82
CA VAL A 20 -22.14 -24.89 11.59
C VAL A 20 -20.85 -24.26 11.08
N THR A 21 -19.82 -25.07 10.81
CA THR A 21 -18.56 -24.59 10.23
C THR A 21 -18.79 -23.90 8.90
N LEU A 22 -19.54 -24.51 7.99
CA LEU A 22 -19.92 -23.90 6.71
C LEU A 22 -20.61 -22.55 6.92
N LEU A 23 -21.67 -22.51 7.73
CA LEU A 23 -22.42 -21.28 7.98
C LEU A 23 -21.54 -20.17 8.56
N VAL A 24 -20.66 -20.50 9.51
CA VAL A 24 -19.73 -19.53 10.11
C VAL A 24 -18.77 -18.98 9.06
N LEU A 25 -18.17 -19.84 8.23
CA LEU A 25 -17.28 -19.40 7.15
C LEU A 25 -18.02 -18.54 6.12
N GLU A 26 -19.25 -18.91 5.74
CA GLU A 26 -20.09 -18.14 4.81
C GLU A 26 -20.41 -16.74 5.36
N ILE A 27 -20.83 -16.65 6.63
CA ILE A 27 -21.11 -15.37 7.30
C ILE A 27 -19.84 -14.52 7.39
N VAL A 28 -18.71 -15.11 7.78
CA VAL A 28 -17.46 -14.37 7.94
C VAL A 28 -17.00 -13.82 6.58
N ASN A 29 -17.01 -14.64 5.53
CA ASN A 29 -16.54 -14.24 4.20
C ASN A 29 -17.42 -13.17 3.55
N TYR A 30 -18.74 -13.36 3.57
CA TYR A 30 -19.66 -12.55 2.75
C TYR A 30 -20.44 -11.49 3.52
N ARG A 31 -20.31 -11.41 4.86
CA ARG A 31 -21.06 -10.45 5.70
C ARG A 31 -20.21 -9.73 6.73
N LEU A 32 -19.23 -10.39 7.34
CA LEU A 32 -18.49 -9.82 8.47
C LEU A 32 -17.07 -9.40 8.14
N LEU A 33 -16.51 -9.74 6.97
CA LEU A 33 -15.15 -9.37 6.60
C LEU A 33 -14.88 -7.85 6.76
N PRO A 34 -15.75 -6.93 6.29
CA PRO A 34 -15.52 -5.50 6.48
C PRO A 34 -15.52 -5.08 7.96
N LEU A 35 -16.31 -5.76 8.80
CA LEU A 35 -16.32 -5.52 10.24
C LEU A 35 -15.04 -6.02 10.93
N TYR A 36 -14.50 -7.17 10.51
CA TYR A 36 -13.19 -7.63 11.00
C TYR A 36 -12.09 -6.65 10.62
N ARG A 37 -12.17 -6.05 9.43
CA ARG A 37 -11.25 -5.01 8.98
C ARG A 37 -11.36 -3.75 9.83
N TYR A 38 -12.58 -3.23 10.03
CA TYR A 38 -12.84 -2.08 10.89
C TYR A 38 -12.27 -2.25 12.31
N GLN A 39 -12.29 -3.48 12.82
CA GLN A 39 -11.79 -3.82 14.15
C GLN A 39 -10.28 -4.15 14.20
N GLY A 40 -9.57 -4.11 13.06
CA GLY A 40 -8.15 -4.47 12.99
C GLY A 40 -7.88 -5.96 13.25
N LYS A 41 -8.85 -6.84 12.97
CA LYS A 41 -8.80 -8.28 13.32
C LYS A 41 -8.60 -9.23 12.14
N CYS A 42 -8.27 -8.71 10.95
CA CYS A 42 -8.01 -9.55 9.77
C CYS A 42 -6.78 -10.46 9.96
N LYS A 43 -5.66 -9.97 10.49
CA LYS A 43 -4.44 -10.77 10.70
C LYS A 43 -4.67 -11.98 11.64
N PRO A 44 -5.26 -11.81 12.85
CA PRO A 44 -5.61 -12.96 13.70
C PRO A 44 -6.58 -13.94 13.02
N LEU A 45 -7.58 -13.43 12.31
CA LEU A 45 -8.55 -14.27 11.62
C LEU A 45 -7.91 -15.07 10.48
N MET A 46 -6.97 -14.47 9.73
CA MET A 46 -6.18 -15.16 8.70
C MET A 46 -5.48 -16.38 9.29
N TYR A 47 -4.78 -16.24 10.42
CA TYR A 47 -4.11 -17.37 11.08
C TYR A 47 -5.07 -18.47 11.53
N ASP A 48 -6.27 -18.10 12.00
CA ASP A 48 -7.30 -19.08 12.37
C ASP A 48 -7.77 -19.88 11.14
N VAL A 49 -8.00 -19.19 10.02
CA VAL A 49 -8.44 -19.80 8.77
C VAL A 49 -7.33 -20.67 8.16
N THR A 50 -6.07 -20.25 8.22
CA THR A 50 -4.92 -21.06 7.75
C THR A 50 -4.85 -22.41 8.47
N LYS A 51 -5.15 -22.46 9.77
CA LYS A 51 -5.20 -23.74 10.51
C LYS A 51 -6.33 -24.65 10.02
N ILE A 52 -7.49 -24.08 9.68
CA ILE A 52 -8.61 -24.84 9.09
C ILE A 52 -8.19 -25.41 7.74
N ILE A 53 -7.55 -24.61 6.88
CA ILE A 53 -7.04 -25.02 5.57
C ILE A 53 -6.03 -26.16 5.71
N SER A 54 -5.04 -26.02 6.59
CA SER A 54 -4.04 -27.07 6.86
C SER A 54 -4.69 -28.39 7.30
N ALA A 55 -5.75 -28.31 8.11
CA ALA A 55 -6.49 -29.50 8.58
C ALA A 55 -7.41 -30.13 7.52
N LEU A 56 -7.69 -29.45 6.40
CA LEU A 56 -8.62 -29.90 5.36
C LEU A 56 -7.94 -30.25 4.03
N LYS A 57 -6.80 -29.63 3.69
CA LYS A 57 -6.20 -29.72 2.34
C LYS A 57 -5.94 -31.13 1.83
N GLY A 58 -5.53 -32.04 2.72
CA GLY A 58 -5.28 -33.45 2.41
C GLY A 58 -6.45 -34.40 2.67
N LYS A 59 -7.62 -33.90 3.13
CA LYS A 59 -8.79 -34.75 3.42
C LYS A 59 -9.61 -34.99 2.16
N ARG A 60 -9.76 -36.25 1.79
CA ARG A 60 -10.55 -36.69 0.63
C ARG A 60 -12.00 -36.24 0.71
N GLY A 61 -12.49 -35.61 -0.35
CA GLY A 61 -13.89 -35.24 -0.51
C GLY A 61 -14.39 -34.01 0.24
N ASP A 62 -13.59 -33.38 1.11
CA ASP A 62 -13.97 -32.18 1.88
C ASP A 62 -13.78 -30.88 1.08
N HIS A 63 -14.16 -30.91 -0.20
CA HIS A 63 -13.94 -29.83 -1.17
C HIS A 63 -14.68 -28.55 -0.83
N ARG A 64 -15.95 -28.63 -0.39
CA ARG A 64 -16.78 -27.45 -0.16
C ARG A 64 -16.24 -26.56 0.96
N VAL A 65 -16.06 -27.14 2.16
CA VAL A 65 -15.53 -26.41 3.32
C VAL A 65 -14.15 -25.86 3.02
N PHE A 66 -13.29 -26.67 2.39
CA PHE A 66 -11.94 -26.26 2.02
C PHE A 66 -11.95 -25.03 1.10
N ARG A 67 -12.70 -25.07 -0.01
CA ARG A 67 -12.72 -23.97 -0.97
C ARG A 67 -13.36 -22.70 -0.42
N LEU A 68 -14.34 -22.83 0.47
CA LEU A 68 -14.91 -21.69 1.16
C LEU A 68 -13.89 -21.06 2.13
N ALA A 69 -13.14 -21.88 2.88
CA ALA A 69 -12.07 -21.40 3.76
C ALA A 69 -10.92 -20.77 2.96
N GLU A 70 -10.53 -21.36 1.84
CA GLU A 70 -9.52 -20.83 0.92
C GLU A 70 -9.97 -19.48 0.34
N ASN A 71 -11.22 -19.36 -0.14
CA ASN A 71 -11.75 -18.09 -0.65
C ASN A 71 -11.80 -16.98 0.43
N LEU A 72 -12.19 -17.34 1.67
CA LEU A 72 -12.09 -16.43 2.81
C LEU A 72 -10.64 -16.01 3.07
N CYS A 73 -9.69 -16.94 3.00
CA CYS A 73 -8.27 -16.65 3.19
C CYS A 73 -7.73 -15.73 2.10
N ILE A 74 -8.11 -15.91 0.84
CA ILE A 74 -7.80 -14.99 -0.27
C ILE A 74 -8.28 -13.58 0.06
N ASN A 75 -9.56 -13.41 0.42
CA ASN A 75 -10.09 -12.11 0.79
C ASN A 75 -9.39 -11.50 2.01
N LEU A 76 -9.02 -12.32 3.00
CA LEU A 76 -8.28 -11.86 4.18
C LEU A 76 -6.89 -11.36 3.81
N ILE A 77 -6.14 -12.12 3.02
CA ILE A 77 -4.81 -11.74 2.53
C ILE A 77 -4.90 -10.44 1.73
N LEU A 78 -5.80 -10.35 0.75
CA LEU A 78 -6.02 -9.15 -0.06
C LEU A 78 -6.48 -7.94 0.76
N SER A 79 -7.05 -8.14 1.96
CA SER A 79 -7.47 -7.04 2.85
C SER A 79 -6.33 -6.43 3.67
N LEU A 80 -5.17 -7.09 3.73
CA LEU A 80 -4.03 -6.65 4.54
C LEU A 80 -3.37 -5.42 3.91
N ARG A 81 -3.21 -4.37 4.72
CA ARG A 81 -2.63 -3.09 4.30
C ARG A 81 -1.18 -2.88 4.72
N ASP A 82 -0.66 -3.75 5.58
CA ASP A 82 0.69 -3.66 6.12
C ASP A 82 1.41 -4.98 5.92
N PHE A 83 2.74 -4.94 6.00
CA PHE A 83 3.56 -6.14 6.09
C PHE A 83 3.01 -7.12 7.14
N PHE A 84 3.04 -8.41 6.82
CA PHE A 84 2.46 -9.47 7.63
C PHE A 84 3.28 -10.74 7.53
N SER A 85 3.35 -11.51 8.61
CA SER A 85 3.93 -12.83 8.61
C SER A 85 2.90 -13.88 8.20
N VAL A 86 3.31 -14.88 7.43
CA VAL A 86 2.42 -16.01 7.08
C VAL A 86 2.38 -17.06 8.19
N LYS A 87 3.47 -17.19 8.94
CA LYS A 87 3.60 -18.08 10.10
C LYS A 87 3.95 -17.30 11.35
N ARG A 88 3.26 -17.61 12.46
CA ARG A 88 3.53 -17.01 13.78
C ARG A 88 4.83 -17.50 14.42
N GLU A 89 5.26 -18.72 14.10
CA GLU A 89 6.45 -19.38 14.69
C GLU A 89 7.71 -19.33 13.80
N GLY A 90 7.59 -18.77 12.58
CA GLY A 90 8.73 -18.45 11.71
C GLY A 90 9.60 -19.61 11.22
N LYS A 91 9.15 -20.88 11.29
CA LYS A 91 9.93 -22.05 10.83
C LYS A 91 9.18 -22.90 9.79
N GLY A 92 9.93 -23.37 8.78
CA GLY A 92 9.49 -24.32 7.75
C GLY A 92 8.53 -23.75 6.69
N PRO A 93 8.21 -24.54 5.65
CA PRO A 93 7.35 -24.11 4.53
C PRO A 93 5.95 -23.72 5.00
N THR A 94 5.25 -22.85 4.27
CA THR A 94 3.85 -22.53 4.56
C THR A 94 2.94 -23.75 4.39
N GLU A 95 1.80 -23.75 5.08
CA GLU A 95 0.77 -24.78 4.92
C GLU A 95 -0.20 -24.47 3.76
N PHE A 96 0.09 -23.40 3.02
CA PHE A 96 -0.72 -22.87 1.93
C PHE A 96 -0.67 -23.77 0.69
N THR A 97 -1.75 -23.71 -0.08
CA THR A 97 -1.77 -24.19 -1.46
C THR A 97 -0.92 -23.27 -2.34
N GLU A 98 -0.56 -23.75 -3.53
CA GLU A 98 0.12 -22.92 -4.54
C GLU A 98 -0.63 -21.60 -4.79
N THR A 99 -1.96 -21.67 -4.89
CA THR A 99 -2.83 -20.50 -5.07
C THR A 99 -2.65 -19.46 -3.95
N LEU A 100 -2.69 -19.88 -2.68
CA LEU A 100 -2.52 -18.95 -1.56
C LEU A 100 -1.10 -18.40 -1.46
N ASN A 101 -0.09 -19.21 -1.78
CA ASN A 101 1.29 -18.74 -1.84
C ASN A 101 1.45 -17.62 -2.87
N ARG A 102 0.92 -17.80 -4.07
CA ARG A 102 1.02 -16.81 -5.14
C ARG A 102 0.24 -15.54 -4.85
N ILE A 103 -0.97 -15.65 -4.32
CA ILE A 103 -1.76 -14.50 -3.87
C ILE A 103 -1.05 -13.73 -2.75
N THR A 104 -0.36 -14.43 -1.84
CA THR A 104 0.44 -13.80 -0.78
C THR A 104 1.56 -12.95 -1.37
N ILE A 105 2.31 -13.47 -2.36
CA ILE A 105 3.38 -12.71 -3.01
C ILE A 105 2.83 -11.49 -3.78
N ILE A 106 1.73 -11.64 -4.53
CA ILE A 106 1.09 -10.51 -5.22
C ILE A 106 0.67 -9.44 -4.21
N THR A 107 0.05 -9.85 -3.11
CA THR A 107 -0.39 -8.93 -2.06
C THR A 107 0.80 -8.19 -1.45
N LEU A 108 1.90 -8.90 -1.16
CA LEU A 108 3.13 -8.26 -0.68
C LEU A 108 3.67 -7.26 -1.70
N ALA A 109 3.70 -7.59 -2.99
CA ALA A 109 4.14 -6.67 -4.03
C ALA A 109 3.28 -5.39 -4.05
N ILE A 110 1.96 -5.52 -3.99
CA ILE A 110 1.03 -4.38 -3.94
C ILE A 110 1.23 -3.56 -2.67
N THR A 111 1.30 -4.21 -1.49
CA THR A 111 1.49 -3.53 -0.21
C THR A 111 2.81 -2.76 -0.18
N ILE A 112 3.92 -3.41 -0.51
CA ILE A 112 5.26 -2.80 -0.49
C ILE A 112 5.32 -1.65 -1.50
N LYS A 113 4.82 -1.83 -2.73
CA LYS A 113 4.88 -0.77 -3.76
C LYS A 113 4.05 0.45 -3.40
N THR A 114 2.89 0.25 -2.78
CA THR A 114 1.91 1.32 -2.58
C THR A 114 1.88 1.89 -1.17
N ARG A 115 2.56 1.25 -0.20
CA ARG A 115 2.57 1.66 1.23
C ARG A 115 3.92 1.44 1.92
N GLY A 116 4.87 0.73 1.31
CA GLY A 116 6.18 0.40 1.85
C GLY A 116 6.17 -0.51 3.08
N ILE A 117 7.37 -0.89 3.53
CA ILE A 117 7.58 -1.64 4.78
C ILE A 117 7.85 -0.68 5.93
N ALA A 118 6.96 -0.67 6.94
CA ALA A 118 6.99 0.30 8.04
C ALA A 118 8.09 0.07 9.08
N ASP A 119 8.59 -1.17 9.23
CA ASP A 119 9.54 -1.57 10.28
C ASP A 119 10.84 -2.13 9.67
N ALA A 120 11.98 -1.76 10.25
CA ALA A 120 13.30 -2.24 9.83
C ALA A 120 13.45 -3.76 10.01
N ASP A 121 12.87 -4.32 11.08
CA ASP A 121 12.97 -5.76 11.36
C ASP A 121 12.24 -6.61 10.31
N HIS A 122 11.14 -6.07 9.76
CA HIS A 122 10.41 -6.72 8.69
C HIS A 122 11.20 -6.80 7.38
N LEU A 123 12.06 -5.81 7.10
CA LEU A 123 12.95 -5.84 5.93
C LEU A 123 13.95 -7.00 6.03
N LEU A 124 14.50 -7.25 7.22
CA LEU A 124 15.43 -8.36 7.48
C LEU A 124 14.72 -9.73 7.36
N TYR A 125 13.44 -9.79 7.74
CA TYR A 125 12.66 -11.03 7.70
C TYR A 125 12.14 -11.38 6.29
N LEU A 126 12.05 -10.41 5.37
CA LEU A 126 11.41 -10.57 4.06
C LEU A 126 11.96 -11.77 3.29
N GLN A 127 13.28 -11.91 3.16
CA GLN A 127 13.88 -13.04 2.43
C GLN A 127 13.48 -14.39 3.01
N THR A 128 13.62 -14.55 4.33
CA THR A 128 13.25 -15.79 5.04
C THR A 128 11.77 -16.13 4.82
N MET A 129 10.91 -15.11 4.82
CA MET A 129 9.48 -15.27 4.59
C MET A 129 9.17 -15.73 3.15
N LEU A 130 9.85 -15.16 2.15
CA LEU A 130 9.69 -15.57 0.75
C LEU A 130 10.12 -17.01 0.53
N GLU A 131 11.23 -17.43 1.15
CA GLU A 131 11.70 -18.81 1.12
C GLU A 131 10.66 -19.78 1.71
N GLN A 132 10.00 -19.39 2.82
CA GLN A 132 8.94 -20.20 3.44
C GLN A 132 7.70 -20.30 2.56
N ILE A 133 7.24 -19.18 1.99
CA ILE A 133 6.04 -19.13 1.13
C ILE A 133 6.26 -19.97 -0.11
N LEU A 134 7.42 -19.82 -0.75
CA LEU A 134 7.68 -20.40 -2.06
C LEU A 134 8.42 -21.74 -1.98
N ALA A 135 8.56 -22.34 -0.80
CA ALA A 135 9.25 -23.61 -0.61
C ALA A 135 8.65 -24.74 -1.46
N THR A 136 7.32 -24.77 -1.60
CA THR A 136 6.57 -25.77 -2.36
C THR A 136 6.16 -25.30 -3.75
N SER A 137 6.42 -24.03 -4.09
CA SER A 137 6.03 -23.46 -5.38
C SER A 137 6.92 -23.92 -6.52
N GLN A 138 6.28 -24.28 -7.64
CA GLN A 138 6.91 -24.87 -8.81
C GLN A 138 7.34 -23.82 -9.84
N HIS A 139 6.68 -22.67 -9.86
CA HIS A 139 6.73 -21.75 -11.01
C HIS A 139 7.34 -20.41 -10.62
N ARG A 140 8.18 -19.85 -11.50
CA ARG A 140 8.65 -18.47 -11.34
C ARG A 140 7.58 -17.46 -11.77
N TRP A 141 7.80 -16.20 -11.45
CA TRP A 141 7.01 -15.10 -12.01
C TRP A 141 7.56 -14.72 -13.39
N SER A 142 6.69 -14.29 -14.31
CA SER A 142 7.12 -13.76 -15.60
C SER A 142 7.93 -12.47 -15.43
N ASP A 143 8.81 -12.18 -16.40
CA ASP A 143 9.56 -10.92 -16.42
C ASP A 143 8.63 -9.71 -16.54
N LYS A 144 7.51 -9.88 -17.26
CA LYS A 144 6.44 -8.87 -17.41
C LYS A 144 5.76 -8.53 -16.09
N THR A 145 5.47 -9.52 -15.26
CA THR A 145 4.96 -9.27 -13.90
C THR A 145 6.05 -8.67 -13.03
N LEU A 146 7.24 -9.28 -13.03
CA LEU A 146 8.31 -8.92 -12.10
C LEU A 146 8.77 -7.48 -12.29
N CYS A 147 8.72 -6.93 -13.50
CA CYS A 147 9.12 -5.54 -13.72
C CYS A 147 8.28 -4.53 -12.92
N TYR A 148 7.01 -4.85 -12.62
CA TYR A 148 6.14 -4.01 -11.79
C TYR A 148 6.33 -4.22 -10.28
N PHE A 149 6.98 -5.30 -9.85
CA PHE A 149 7.23 -5.56 -8.43
C PHE A 149 8.24 -4.54 -7.86
N PRO A 150 8.14 -4.18 -6.57
CA PRO A 150 9.17 -3.44 -5.86
C PRO A 150 10.55 -4.10 -6.02
N SER A 151 11.61 -3.30 -6.18
CA SER A 151 12.97 -3.82 -6.42
C SER A 151 13.39 -4.83 -5.36
N ILE A 152 13.17 -4.54 -4.08
CA ILE A 152 13.53 -5.43 -2.97
C ILE A 152 12.89 -6.83 -3.09
N LEU A 153 11.67 -6.91 -3.60
CA LEU A 153 10.97 -8.18 -3.82
C LEU A 153 11.40 -8.82 -5.13
N ARG A 154 11.51 -8.03 -6.20
CA ARG A 154 11.91 -8.47 -7.53
C ARG A 154 13.28 -9.14 -7.51
N ASP A 155 14.27 -8.51 -6.86
CA ASP A 155 15.65 -8.98 -6.83
C ASP A 155 15.77 -10.35 -6.13
N LEU A 156 14.99 -10.57 -5.07
CA LEU A 156 14.91 -11.86 -4.38
C LEU A 156 14.23 -12.93 -5.25
N LEU A 157 13.15 -12.58 -5.94
CA LEU A 157 12.38 -13.53 -6.76
C LEU A 157 13.07 -13.92 -8.07
N MET A 158 13.87 -13.02 -8.67
CA MET A 158 14.61 -13.29 -9.92
C MET A 158 15.63 -14.44 -9.78
N THR A 159 16.14 -14.70 -8.57
CA THR A 159 17.12 -15.76 -8.33
C THR A 159 16.54 -17.18 -8.34
N ARG A 160 15.21 -17.31 -8.40
CA ARG A 160 14.54 -18.61 -8.30
C ARG A 160 14.55 -19.39 -9.61
N THR A 161 14.84 -20.69 -9.50
CA THR A 161 14.73 -21.64 -10.61
C THR A 161 13.26 -21.92 -10.94
N ASP A 162 12.92 -21.87 -12.22
CA ASP A 162 11.63 -22.32 -12.72
C ASP A 162 11.61 -23.84 -12.91
N LYS A 163 10.66 -24.53 -12.28
CA LYS A 163 10.52 -25.99 -12.37
C LYS A 163 9.51 -26.45 -13.42
N ARG A 164 8.87 -25.53 -14.17
CA ARG A 164 7.91 -25.92 -15.24
C ARG A 164 8.52 -26.86 -16.27
N GLY A 165 9.73 -26.56 -16.74
CA GLY A 165 10.42 -27.41 -17.71
C GLY A 165 10.62 -28.84 -17.21
N LEU A 166 10.92 -29.00 -15.92
CA LEU A 166 11.03 -30.32 -15.27
C LEU A 166 9.66 -31.00 -15.18
N ALA A 167 8.62 -30.28 -14.77
CA ALA A 167 7.26 -30.84 -14.69
C ALA A 167 6.74 -31.33 -16.06
N ILE A 168 7.08 -30.63 -17.15
CA ILE A 168 6.76 -31.05 -18.52
C ILE A 168 7.59 -32.28 -18.94
N GLN A 169 8.87 -32.37 -18.55
CA GLN A 169 9.66 -33.57 -18.80
C GLN A 169 9.11 -34.80 -18.05
N GLU A 170 8.71 -34.62 -16.79
CA GLU A 170 8.05 -35.66 -15.99
C GLU A 170 6.71 -36.10 -16.60
N TRP A 171 5.95 -35.14 -17.15
CA TRP A 171 4.75 -35.42 -17.94
C TRP A 171 5.08 -36.30 -19.15
N GLN A 172 6.04 -35.90 -20.00
CA GLN A 172 6.42 -36.65 -21.21
C GLN A 172 6.88 -38.08 -20.89
N GLN A 173 7.59 -38.29 -19.78
CA GLN A 173 7.98 -39.63 -19.33
C GLN A 173 6.80 -40.48 -18.86
N SER A 174 5.78 -39.84 -18.29
CA SER A 174 4.60 -40.51 -17.72
C SER A 174 3.43 -40.60 -18.70
N GLU A 175 3.46 -39.84 -19.80
CA GLU A 175 2.34 -39.57 -20.71
C GLU A 175 1.68 -40.87 -21.19
N THR A 176 2.44 -41.79 -21.76
CA THR A 176 1.88 -43.06 -22.27
C THR A 176 1.14 -43.83 -21.18
N THR A 177 1.68 -43.88 -19.97
CA THR A 177 1.06 -44.58 -18.84
C THR A 177 -0.20 -43.87 -18.36
N VAL A 178 -0.15 -42.54 -18.23
CA VAL A 178 -1.29 -41.72 -17.80
C VAL A 178 -2.42 -41.79 -18.82
N ILE A 179 -2.12 -41.67 -20.11
CA ILE A 179 -3.10 -41.75 -21.20
C ILE A 179 -3.74 -43.14 -21.22
N ASN A 180 -2.98 -44.22 -21.09
CA ASN A 180 -3.54 -45.57 -21.00
C ASN A 180 -4.48 -45.74 -19.80
N GLN A 181 -4.09 -45.22 -18.62
CA GLN A 181 -4.94 -45.24 -17.43
C GLN A 181 -6.21 -44.40 -17.62
N CYS A 182 -6.10 -43.22 -18.24
CA CYS A 182 -7.23 -42.35 -18.52
C CYS A 182 -8.18 -42.98 -19.55
N THR A 183 -7.68 -43.60 -20.62
CA THR A 183 -8.51 -44.29 -21.61
C THR A 183 -9.33 -45.41 -20.95
N GLN A 184 -8.71 -46.22 -20.09
CA GLN A 184 -9.41 -47.26 -19.34
C GLN A 184 -10.44 -46.70 -18.36
N LEU A 185 -10.13 -45.58 -17.69
CA LEU A 185 -11.02 -44.94 -16.71
C LEU A 185 -12.21 -44.23 -17.38
N LEU A 186 -11.97 -43.60 -18.52
CA LEU A 186 -12.87 -42.64 -19.15
C LEU A 186 -13.58 -43.21 -20.38
N SER A 187 -13.38 -44.48 -20.74
CA SER A 187 -14.15 -45.12 -21.81
C SER A 187 -15.63 -45.25 -21.45
N SER A 188 -16.49 -45.27 -22.47
CA SER A 188 -17.93 -45.50 -22.29
C SER A 188 -18.25 -46.94 -21.85
N SER A 189 -17.34 -47.89 -22.08
CA SER A 189 -17.44 -49.30 -21.72
C SER A 189 -16.73 -49.67 -20.41
N THR A 190 -16.23 -48.70 -19.64
CA THR A 190 -15.47 -48.94 -18.41
C THR A 190 -16.29 -49.73 -17.38
N GLU A 191 -15.71 -50.81 -16.83
CA GLU A 191 -16.34 -51.56 -15.75
C GLU A 191 -16.56 -50.66 -14.50
N PRO A 192 -17.73 -50.74 -13.83
CA PRO A 192 -18.06 -49.89 -12.69
C PRO A 192 -17.03 -49.92 -11.54
N ASN A 193 -16.32 -51.04 -11.39
CA ASN A 193 -15.32 -51.25 -10.34
C ASN A 193 -13.96 -50.58 -10.64
N TYR A 194 -13.69 -50.18 -11.88
CA TYR A 194 -12.39 -49.65 -12.27
C TYR A 194 -12.08 -48.29 -11.60
N VAL A 195 -13.10 -47.49 -11.27
CA VAL A 195 -12.94 -46.25 -10.49
C VAL A 195 -12.26 -46.52 -9.14
N MET A 196 -12.67 -47.58 -8.44
CA MET A 196 -12.06 -47.96 -7.15
C MET A 196 -10.66 -48.54 -7.35
N THR A 197 -10.44 -49.28 -8.44
CA THR A 197 -9.09 -49.75 -8.81
C THR A 197 -8.15 -48.57 -9.04
N TYR A 198 -8.58 -47.55 -9.79
CA TYR A 198 -7.79 -46.35 -10.03
C TYR A 198 -7.48 -45.62 -8.70
N LEU A 199 -8.47 -45.36 -7.86
CA LEU A 199 -8.28 -44.68 -6.57
C LEU A 199 -7.33 -45.42 -5.61
N ASN A 200 -7.31 -46.74 -5.65
CA ASN A 200 -6.50 -47.57 -4.75
C ASN A 200 -5.11 -47.90 -5.30
N ARG A 201 -4.97 -48.08 -6.62
CA ARG A 201 -3.75 -48.63 -7.24
C ARG A 201 -2.98 -47.67 -8.13
N SER A 202 -3.55 -46.53 -8.55
CA SER A 202 -2.80 -45.55 -9.33
C SER A 202 -1.65 -44.97 -8.51
N PHE A 203 -0.47 -44.85 -9.13
CA PHE A 203 0.69 -44.21 -8.51
C PHE A 203 0.36 -42.75 -8.19
N PRO A 204 0.64 -42.25 -6.97
CA PRO A 204 0.35 -40.87 -6.60
C PRO A 204 0.92 -39.84 -7.59
N GLN A 205 2.11 -40.09 -8.12
CA GLN A 205 2.77 -39.24 -9.14
C GLN A 205 1.98 -39.14 -10.45
N HIS A 206 1.18 -40.15 -10.81
CA HIS A 206 0.37 -40.13 -12.03
C HIS A 206 -0.98 -39.44 -11.81
N ARG A 207 -1.48 -39.42 -10.57
CA ARG A 207 -2.79 -38.85 -10.23
C ARG A 207 -2.87 -37.35 -10.46
N GLN A 208 -1.74 -36.64 -10.38
CA GLN A 208 -1.67 -35.19 -10.65
C GLN A 208 -1.93 -34.85 -12.12
N TYR A 209 -1.86 -35.82 -13.02
CA TYR A 209 -2.07 -35.64 -14.46
C TYR A 209 -3.45 -36.10 -14.94
N LEU A 210 -4.37 -36.47 -14.04
CA LEU A 210 -5.69 -36.99 -14.43
C LEU A 210 -6.47 -35.98 -15.28
N CYS A 211 -6.51 -34.71 -14.86
CA CYS A 211 -7.19 -33.67 -15.63
C CYS A 211 -6.49 -33.39 -16.98
N ALA A 212 -5.16 -33.42 -17.00
CA ALA A 212 -4.36 -33.26 -18.22
C ALA A 212 -4.64 -34.40 -19.23
N GLY A 213 -4.58 -35.66 -18.78
CA GLY A 213 -4.87 -36.82 -19.61
C GLY A 213 -6.32 -36.85 -20.11
N ALA A 214 -7.28 -36.49 -19.25
CA ALA A 214 -8.68 -36.34 -19.65
C ALA A 214 -8.85 -35.27 -20.74
N TRP A 215 -8.18 -34.12 -20.60
CA TRP A 215 -8.23 -33.04 -21.59
C TRP A 215 -7.64 -33.45 -22.93
N ILE A 216 -6.50 -34.17 -22.93
CA ILE A 216 -5.85 -34.67 -24.16
C ILE A 216 -6.78 -35.65 -24.90
N LEU A 217 -7.43 -36.56 -24.18
CA LEU A 217 -8.34 -37.55 -24.77
C LEU A 217 -9.61 -36.96 -25.41
N MET A 218 -10.01 -35.74 -25.03
CA MET A 218 -11.15 -35.08 -25.66
C MET A 218 -10.88 -34.74 -27.13
N GLN A 219 -9.66 -34.30 -27.49
CA GLN A 219 -9.30 -33.87 -28.85
C GLN A 219 -10.25 -32.82 -29.49
N GLY A 220 -10.95 -32.02 -28.67
CA GLY A 220 -11.96 -31.06 -29.13
C GLY A 220 -13.38 -31.63 -29.22
N HIS A 221 -13.56 -32.89 -28.81
CA HIS A 221 -14.80 -33.66 -28.74
C HIS A 221 -15.03 -34.14 -27.29
N PRO A 222 -15.47 -33.26 -26.38
CA PRO A 222 -15.61 -33.58 -24.96
C PRO A 222 -16.56 -34.75 -24.66
N GLU A 223 -17.50 -35.03 -25.56
CA GLU A 223 -18.42 -36.16 -25.54
C GLU A 223 -17.72 -37.53 -25.56
N ASN A 224 -16.45 -37.59 -25.96
CA ASN A 224 -15.68 -38.84 -26.05
C ASN A 224 -15.28 -39.43 -24.70
N ILE A 225 -15.37 -38.65 -23.60
CA ILE A 225 -14.96 -39.12 -22.28
C ILE A 225 -16.16 -39.34 -21.34
N ASN A 226 -16.04 -40.35 -20.48
CA ASN A 226 -17.00 -40.63 -19.41
C ASN A 226 -16.81 -39.63 -18.25
N SER A 227 -17.53 -38.51 -18.32
CA SER A 227 -17.51 -37.47 -17.29
C SER A 227 -18.02 -37.95 -15.92
N GLY A 228 -18.87 -38.99 -15.89
CA GLY A 228 -19.36 -39.59 -14.65
C GLY A 228 -18.24 -40.24 -13.84
N ASN A 229 -17.37 -41.01 -14.49
CA ASN A 229 -16.21 -41.63 -13.86
C ASN A 229 -15.17 -40.58 -13.42
N LEU A 230 -14.90 -39.59 -14.27
CA LEU A 230 -14.02 -38.48 -13.93
C LEU A 230 -14.51 -37.72 -12.70
N ALA A 231 -15.81 -37.39 -12.64
CA ALA A 231 -16.42 -36.72 -11.50
C ALA A 231 -16.29 -37.54 -10.21
N ARG A 232 -16.49 -38.87 -10.27
CA ARG A 232 -16.34 -39.76 -9.11
C ARG A 232 -14.92 -39.73 -8.56
N VAL A 233 -13.91 -39.83 -9.43
CA VAL A 233 -12.50 -39.79 -9.01
C VAL A 233 -12.13 -38.43 -8.41
N LEU A 234 -12.46 -37.33 -9.09
CA LEU A 234 -12.14 -35.98 -8.61
C LEU A 234 -12.83 -35.65 -7.28
N ARG A 235 -14.04 -36.17 -7.03
CA ARG A 235 -14.73 -36.04 -5.74
C ARG A 235 -14.04 -36.77 -4.61
N GLU A 236 -13.35 -37.88 -4.90
CA GLU A 236 -12.59 -38.67 -3.90
C GLU A 236 -11.15 -38.18 -3.70
N PHE A 237 -10.63 -37.34 -4.60
CA PHE A 237 -9.37 -36.66 -4.37
C PHE A 237 -9.46 -35.69 -3.19
N SER A 238 -8.33 -35.38 -2.57
CA SER A 238 -8.22 -34.26 -1.66
C SER A 238 -8.29 -32.92 -2.41
N PRO A 239 -8.71 -31.83 -1.75
CA PRO A 239 -8.75 -30.51 -2.38
C PRO A 239 -7.38 -30.06 -2.93
N GLU A 240 -6.29 -30.42 -2.25
CA GLU A 240 -4.92 -30.13 -2.70
C GLU A 240 -4.55 -30.90 -3.98
N GLU A 241 -4.91 -32.19 -4.07
CA GLU A 241 -4.73 -32.98 -5.30
C GLU A 241 -5.52 -32.40 -6.48
N VAL A 242 -6.74 -31.89 -6.24
CA VAL A 242 -7.53 -31.23 -7.28
C VAL A 242 -6.87 -29.92 -7.73
N THR A 243 -6.36 -29.09 -6.80
CA THR A 243 -5.59 -27.89 -7.17
C THR A 243 -4.37 -28.24 -8.00
N SER A 244 -3.58 -29.24 -7.56
CA SER A 244 -2.40 -29.71 -8.30
C SER A 244 -2.75 -30.19 -9.71
N ASN A 245 -3.86 -30.92 -9.85
CA ASN A 245 -4.36 -31.37 -11.15
C ASN A 245 -4.71 -30.21 -12.08
N ILE A 246 -5.28 -29.13 -11.57
CA ILE A 246 -5.63 -27.95 -12.38
C ILE A 246 -4.38 -27.23 -12.87
N TYR A 247 -3.43 -26.95 -11.97
CA TYR A 247 -2.15 -26.32 -12.35
C TYR A 247 -1.38 -27.17 -13.35
N THR A 248 -1.32 -28.48 -13.14
CA THR A 248 -0.65 -29.42 -14.04
C THR A 248 -1.36 -29.50 -15.40
N MET A 249 -2.68 -29.52 -15.42
CA MET A 249 -3.47 -29.47 -16.66
C MET A 249 -3.17 -28.18 -17.43
N VAL A 250 -3.05 -27.03 -16.76
CA VAL A 250 -2.66 -25.75 -17.40
C VAL A 250 -1.26 -25.82 -18.00
N ASP A 251 -0.29 -26.39 -17.29
CA ASP A 251 1.07 -26.53 -17.82
C ASP A 251 1.08 -27.43 -19.07
N VAL A 252 0.40 -28.58 -19.01
CA VAL A 252 0.34 -29.54 -20.12
C VAL A 252 -0.46 -28.99 -21.31
N LEU A 253 -1.59 -28.31 -21.09
CA LEU A 253 -2.41 -27.78 -22.19
C LEU A 253 -1.66 -26.68 -22.96
N LEU A 254 -0.93 -25.80 -22.27
CA LEU A 254 -0.14 -24.74 -22.89
C LEU A 254 1.04 -25.33 -23.67
N HIS A 255 1.72 -26.33 -23.11
CA HIS A 255 2.76 -27.07 -23.81
C HIS A 255 2.22 -27.77 -25.08
N HIS A 256 1.05 -28.40 -24.98
CA HIS A 256 0.41 -29.06 -26.13
C HIS A 256 0.06 -28.06 -27.23
N ILE A 257 -0.47 -26.87 -26.90
CA ILE A 257 -0.71 -25.81 -27.90
C ILE A 257 0.59 -25.46 -28.64
N HIS A 258 1.71 -25.32 -27.92
CA HIS A 258 3.01 -25.02 -28.55
C HIS A 258 3.46 -26.13 -29.50
N ILE A 259 3.30 -27.39 -29.10
CA ILE A 259 3.62 -28.54 -29.96
C ILE A 259 2.76 -28.54 -31.22
N GLU A 260 1.44 -28.39 -31.10
CA GLU A 260 0.53 -28.44 -32.26
C GLU A 260 0.75 -27.26 -33.23
N LEU A 261 1.11 -26.08 -32.71
CA LEU A 261 1.51 -24.95 -33.54
C LEU A 261 2.78 -25.26 -34.36
N GLN A 262 3.76 -25.94 -33.76
CA GLN A 262 4.97 -26.39 -34.48
C GLN A 262 4.65 -27.41 -35.56
N HIS A 263 3.58 -28.21 -35.38
CA HIS A 263 3.07 -29.14 -36.39
C HIS A 263 2.20 -28.48 -37.47
N GLY A 264 2.04 -27.15 -37.44
CA GLY A 264 1.35 -26.37 -38.47
C GLY A 264 -0.16 -26.20 -38.26
N HIS A 265 -0.69 -26.53 -37.08
CA HIS A 265 -2.09 -26.30 -36.77
C HIS A 265 -2.41 -24.82 -36.55
N SER A 266 -3.63 -24.40 -36.91
CA SER A 266 -4.10 -23.02 -36.72
C SER A 266 -4.28 -22.70 -35.24
N LEU A 267 -3.70 -21.58 -34.78
CA LEU A 267 -3.88 -21.10 -33.41
C LEU A 267 -5.35 -20.88 -33.04
N GLN A 268 -6.14 -20.37 -33.99
CA GLN A 268 -7.57 -20.10 -33.74
C GLN A 268 -8.33 -21.40 -33.45
N ASP A 269 -8.05 -22.46 -34.21
CA ASP A 269 -8.70 -23.75 -34.03
C ASP A 269 -8.26 -24.41 -32.72
N LEU A 270 -6.97 -24.30 -32.38
CA LEU A 270 -6.43 -24.81 -31.11
C LEU A 270 -7.05 -24.10 -29.91
N LEU A 271 -7.17 -22.78 -29.93
CA LEU A 271 -7.82 -22.02 -28.87
C LEU A 271 -9.31 -22.35 -28.76
N LEU A 272 -10.00 -22.53 -29.88
CA LEU A 272 -11.42 -22.91 -29.90
C LEU A 272 -11.62 -24.30 -29.27
N LYS A 273 -10.83 -25.31 -29.67
CA LYS A 273 -10.85 -26.65 -29.08
C LYS A 273 -10.52 -26.62 -27.58
N THR A 274 -9.49 -25.86 -27.21
CA THR A 274 -9.08 -25.70 -25.81
C THR A 274 -10.22 -25.11 -24.98
N CYS A 275 -10.84 -24.03 -25.46
CA CYS A 275 -11.95 -23.39 -24.76
C CYS A 275 -13.19 -24.28 -24.70
N ALA A 276 -13.47 -25.09 -25.73
CA ALA A 276 -14.57 -26.05 -25.73
C ALA A 276 -14.34 -27.15 -24.66
N ASN A 277 -13.13 -27.71 -24.60
CA ASN A 277 -12.76 -28.70 -23.58
C ASN A 277 -12.84 -28.10 -22.17
N LEU A 278 -12.29 -26.89 -21.96
CA LEU A 278 -12.36 -26.23 -20.64
C LEU A 278 -13.80 -25.87 -20.25
N ALA A 279 -14.64 -25.49 -21.21
CA ALA A 279 -16.06 -25.26 -20.98
C ALA A 279 -16.79 -26.53 -20.50
N PHE A 280 -16.40 -27.71 -21.01
CA PHE A 280 -16.93 -28.98 -20.52
C PHE A 280 -16.58 -29.23 -19.04
N PHE A 281 -15.33 -28.96 -18.66
CA PHE A 281 -14.86 -29.08 -17.28
C PHE A 281 -15.58 -28.13 -16.33
N VAL A 282 -15.79 -26.87 -16.73
CA VAL A 282 -16.25 -25.83 -15.80
C VAL A 282 -17.76 -25.62 -15.83
N TRP A 283 -18.38 -25.67 -17.01
CA TRP A 283 -19.78 -25.25 -17.20
C TRP A 283 -20.73 -26.42 -17.43
N THR A 284 -20.34 -27.37 -18.29
CA THR A 284 -21.24 -28.48 -18.67
C THR A 284 -21.37 -29.50 -17.56
N HIS A 285 -20.25 -29.96 -17.02
CA HIS A 285 -20.25 -30.96 -15.94
C HIS A 285 -19.77 -30.42 -14.60
N GLU A 286 -19.21 -29.21 -14.56
CA GLU A 286 -18.80 -28.50 -13.33
C GLU A 286 -17.89 -29.37 -12.45
N LEU A 287 -16.88 -29.95 -13.08
CA LEU A 287 -15.95 -30.93 -12.51
C LEU A 287 -14.84 -30.27 -11.69
N ILE A 288 -14.46 -29.04 -12.04
CA ILE A 288 -13.36 -28.29 -11.40
C ILE A 288 -13.78 -26.86 -11.04
N PRO A 289 -13.20 -26.28 -9.98
CA PRO A 289 -13.41 -24.89 -9.60
C PRO A 289 -12.83 -23.90 -10.63
N LEU A 290 -13.67 -23.01 -11.15
CA LEU A 290 -13.26 -21.97 -12.13
C LEU A 290 -12.26 -20.97 -11.54
N ASP A 291 -12.49 -20.52 -10.31
CA ASP A 291 -11.63 -19.55 -9.62
C ASP A 291 -10.17 -20.03 -9.60
N ILE A 292 -9.96 -21.31 -9.31
CA ILE A 292 -8.62 -21.92 -9.30
C ILE A 292 -8.05 -22.06 -10.71
N LEU A 293 -8.87 -22.43 -11.71
CA LEU A 293 -8.42 -22.50 -13.10
C LEU A 293 -7.97 -21.13 -13.63
N LEU A 294 -8.73 -20.07 -13.35
CA LEU A 294 -8.38 -18.71 -13.75
C LEU A 294 -7.08 -18.26 -13.08
N LEU A 295 -6.93 -18.51 -11.77
CA LEU A 295 -5.71 -18.21 -11.04
C LEU A 295 -4.50 -18.96 -11.62
N ALA A 296 -4.64 -20.25 -11.90
CA ALA A 296 -3.58 -21.04 -12.52
C ALA A 296 -3.19 -20.54 -13.92
N LEU A 297 -4.15 -20.07 -14.72
CA LEU A 297 -3.88 -19.51 -16.05
C LEU A 297 -3.18 -18.14 -15.97
N ILE A 298 -3.64 -17.23 -15.10
CA ILE A 298 -3.00 -15.92 -14.97
C ILE A 298 -1.62 -15.99 -14.29
N ASP A 299 -1.32 -17.11 -13.62
CA ASP A 299 0.00 -17.45 -13.10
C ASP A 299 0.99 -17.90 -14.19
N ARG A 300 0.52 -18.00 -15.45
CA ARG A 300 1.27 -18.34 -16.68
C ARG A 300 1.25 -17.20 -17.68
N ASP A 301 1.36 -15.99 -17.18
CA ASP A 301 1.28 -14.77 -17.99
C ASP A 301 2.49 -14.54 -18.91
N ASP A 302 3.54 -15.35 -18.78
CA ASP A 302 4.62 -15.43 -19.76
C ASP A 302 4.23 -16.20 -21.03
N ASP A 303 3.16 -16.99 -20.99
CA ASP A 303 2.59 -17.66 -22.16
C ASP A 303 1.54 -16.76 -22.85
N PRO A 304 1.70 -16.45 -24.16
CA PRO A 304 0.80 -15.55 -24.88
C PRO A 304 -0.64 -16.08 -25.02
N HIS A 305 -0.87 -17.38 -24.78
CA HIS A 305 -2.17 -18.03 -24.93
C HIS A 305 -2.94 -18.11 -23.62
N ALA A 306 -2.27 -18.14 -22.47
CA ALA A 306 -2.92 -18.28 -21.16
C ALA A 306 -3.94 -17.17 -20.90
N LEU A 307 -3.57 -15.90 -21.09
CA LEU A 307 -4.47 -14.77 -20.90
C LEU A 307 -5.60 -14.71 -21.93
N ARG A 308 -5.37 -15.19 -23.17
CA ARG A 308 -6.42 -15.30 -24.20
C ARG A 308 -7.48 -16.33 -23.78
N ILE A 309 -7.06 -17.44 -23.18
CA ILE A 309 -7.97 -18.45 -22.62
C ILE A 309 -8.76 -17.86 -21.46
N VAL A 310 -8.12 -17.14 -20.53
CA VAL A 310 -8.80 -16.46 -19.41
C VAL A 310 -9.89 -15.53 -19.90
N ILE A 311 -9.56 -14.66 -20.85
CA ILE A 311 -10.51 -13.74 -21.48
C ILE A 311 -11.68 -14.52 -22.11
N SER A 312 -11.39 -15.57 -22.86
CA SER A 312 -12.41 -16.39 -23.54
C SER A 312 -13.35 -17.08 -22.56
N LEU A 313 -12.83 -17.54 -21.41
CA LEU A 313 -13.64 -18.12 -20.33
C LEU A 313 -14.52 -17.08 -19.62
N LEU A 314 -14.02 -15.85 -19.46
CA LEU A 314 -14.78 -14.75 -18.87
C LEU A 314 -15.82 -14.15 -19.83
N ASP A 315 -15.64 -14.26 -21.14
CA ASP A 315 -16.59 -13.79 -22.15
C ASP A 315 -17.76 -14.78 -22.39
N ARG A 316 -17.76 -15.95 -21.73
CA ARG A 316 -18.80 -16.98 -21.89
C ARG A 316 -20.17 -16.52 -21.38
N GLN A 317 -21.20 -16.79 -22.17
CA GLN A 317 -22.58 -16.46 -21.82
C GLN A 317 -23.06 -17.21 -20.56
N GLU A 318 -22.59 -18.43 -20.35
CA GLU A 318 -22.93 -19.24 -19.19
C GLU A 318 -22.54 -18.54 -17.88
N LEU A 319 -21.34 -17.94 -17.83
CA LEU A 319 -20.89 -17.17 -16.68
C LEU A 319 -21.67 -15.86 -16.54
N GLN A 320 -21.86 -15.12 -17.63
CA GLN A 320 -22.59 -13.85 -17.60
C GLN A 320 -24.03 -14.03 -17.10
N GLN A 321 -24.71 -15.10 -17.50
CA GLN A 321 -26.05 -15.43 -17.03
C GLN A 321 -26.06 -15.76 -15.53
N ARG A 322 -25.09 -16.53 -15.03
CA ARG A 322 -24.95 -16.83 -13.60
C ARG A 322 -24.68 -15.58 -12.77
N VAL A 323 -23.81 -14.69 -13.25
CA VAL A 323 -23.52 -13.40 -12.60
C VAL A 323 -24.77 -12.52 -12.58
N LYS A 324 -25.50 -12.42 -13.70
CA LYS A 324 -26.76 -11.69 -13.75
C LYS A 324 -27.79 -12.24 -12.74
N LEU A 325 -27.94 -13.57 -12.69
CA LEU A 325 -28.85 -14.23 -11.75
C LEU A 325 -28.43 -14.00 -10.29
N TYR A 326 -27.13 -14.06 -9.99
CA TYR A 326 -26.59 -13.74 -8.68
C TYR A 326 -26.97 -12.31 -8.28
N CYS A 327 -26.66 -11.32 -9.12
CA CYS A 327 -26.97 -9.91 -8.85
C CYS A 327 -28.48 -9.67 -8.65
N MET A 328 -29.35 -10.37 -9.39
CA MET A 328 -30.80 -10.27 -9.23
C MET A 328 -31.32 -10.89 -7.93
N ASN A 329 -30.76 -12.03 -7.51
CA ASN A 329 -31.24 -12.77 -6.33
C ASN A 329 -30.63 -12.27 -5.02
N ARG A 330 -29.45 -11.64 -5.06
CA ARG A 330 -28.68 -11.30 -3.86
C ARG A 330 -29.27 -10.15 -3.04
N GLY A 331 -30.05 -9.27 -3.67
CA GLY A 331 -30.39 -7.96 -3.13
C GLY A 331 -29.23 -6.96 -3.27
N PRO A 332 -29.37 -5.72 -2.81
CA PRO A 332 -28.34 -4.69 -2.97
C PRO A 332 -27.03 -5.06 -2.23
N PRO A 333 -25.86 -4.54 -2.68
CA PRO A 333 -24.58 -4.76 -2.02
C PRO A 333 -24.58 -4.36 -0.54
N GLU A 334 -25.27 -3.27 -0.19
CA GLU A 334 -25.48 -2.79 1.18
C GLU A 334 -26.50 -3.66 1.93
N HIS A 335 -26.17 -4.93 2.10
CA HIS A 335 -27.08 -5.97 2.60
C HIS A 335 -27.63 -5.71 4.02
N TRP A 336 -27.00 -4.83 4.81
CA TRP A 336 -27.47 -4.43 6.14
C TRP A 336 -28.61 -3.41 6.11
N LEU A 337 -28.82 -2.73 4.98
CA LEU A 337 -29.94 -1.81 4.77
C LEU A 337 -31.18 -2.53 4.23
N TYR A 338 -31.03 -3.77 3.78
CA TYR A 338 -32.09 -4.55 3.16
C TYR A 338 -32.84 -5.39 4.19
N THR A 339 -34.14 -5.12 4.36
CA THR A 339 -35.03 -5.84 5.28
C THR A 339 -35.84 -6.96 4.61
N GLY A 340 -35.70 -7.14 3.30
CA GLY A 340 -36.43 -8.15 2.54
C GLY A 340 -35.94 -9.58 2.81
N ILE A 341 -36.78 -10.56 2.43
CA ILE A 341 -36.46 -11.98 2.61
C ILE A 341 -35.34 -12.38 1.63
N PHE A 342 -34.25 -12.89 2.18
CA PHE A 342 -33.14 -13.38 1.37
C PHE A 342 -33.54 -14.64 0.59
N LYS A 343 -33.52 -14.56 -0.75
CA LYS A 343 -33.83 -15.69 -1.64
C LYS A 343 -32.62 -16.60 -1.78
N ARG A 344 -32.72 -17.82 -1.24
CA ARG A 344 -31.66 -18.82 -1.35
C ARG A 344 -31.73 -19.52 -2.70
N SER A 345 -30.59 -19.66 -3.35
CA SER A 345 -30.42 -20.56 -4.49
C SER A 345 -30.45 -22.00 -4.02
N ASP A 346 -30.88 -22.91 -4.89
CA ASP A 346 -30.67 -24.34 -4.67
C ASP A 346 -29.17 -24.63 -4.57
N LEU A 347 -28.79 -25.61 -3.72
CA LEU A 347 -27.40 -25.94 -3.44
C LEU A 347 -26.61 -26.28 -4.70
N GLN A 348 -27.16 -27.11 -5.59
CA GLN A 348 -26.48 -27.53 -6.81
C GLN A 348 -26.39 -26.36 -7.79
N ASN A 349 -27.43 -25.53 -7.87
CA ASN A 349 -27.40 -24.33 -8.72
C ASN A 349 -26.39 -23.29 -8.23
N ALA A 350 -26.15 -23.18 -6.91
CA ALA A 350 -25.21 -22.24 -6.33
C ALA A 350 -23.75 -22.70 -6.40
N LEU A 351 -23.49 -23.99 -6.13
CA LEU A 351 -22.13 -24.52 -5.97
C LEU A 351 -21.68 -25.47 -7.08
N GLY A 352 -22.58 -25.83 -7.99
CA GLY A 352 -22.34 -26.78 -9.05
C GLY A 352 -22.17 -28.23 -8.58
N ASN A 353 -21.96 -29.13 -9.53
CA ASN A 353 -21.94 -30.59 -9.31
C ASN A 353 -20.77 -31.08 -8.46
N HIS A 354 -19.59 -30.47 -8.56
CA HIS A 354 -18.41 -30.91 -7.82
C HIS A 354 -18.53 -30.58 -6.33
N LEU A 355 -18.90 -29.35 -5.97
CA LEU A 355 -18.89 -28.91 -4.57
C LEU A 355 -20.14 -29.30 -3.78
N SER A 356 -21.26 -29.60 -4.46
CA SER A 356 -22.52 -30.00 -3.81
C SER A 356 -22.64 -31.50 -3.50
N TRP A 357 -21.60 -32.29 -3.76
CA TRP A 357 -21.73 -33.76 -3.84
C TRP A 357 -21.92 -34.45 -2.47
N LYS A 358 -21.05 -34.17 -1.50
CA LYS A 358 -20.98 -34.83 -0.18
C LYS A 358 -21.84 -34.12 0.85
N GLU A 359 -21.61 -32.81 1.00
CA GLU A 359 -22.26 -31.98 2.01
C GLU A 359 -23.54 -31.34 1.47
N ARG A 360 -24.68 -31.93 1.81
CA ARG A 360 -26.00 -31.51 1.33
C ARG A 360 -26.64 -30.36 2.13
N TYR A 361 -25.88 -29.68 2.97
CA TYR A 361 -26.38 -28.51 3.71
C TYR A 361 -26.68 -27.35 2.77
N PRO A 362 -27.74 -26.54 3.00
CA PRO A 362 -28.05 -25.41 2.12
C PRO A 362 -26.93 -24.36 2.15
N THR A 363 -26.78 -23.58 1.09
CA THR A 363 -25.99 -22.35 1.08
C THR A 363 -26.84 -21.16 1.50
N PHE A 364 -26.21 -20.19 2.14
CA PHE A 364 -26.80 -18.89 2.45
C PHE A 364 -26.15 -17.80 1.62
N PHE A 365 -24.82 -17.86 1.50
CA PHE A 365 -24.03 -16.80 0.93
C PHE A 365 -23.01 -17.25 -0.09
N ASP A 366 -22.55 -18.50 0.01
CA ASP A 366 -21.60 -19.07 -0.94
C ASP A 366 -22.24 -19.35 -2.30
N ASP A 367 -21.49 -19.04 -3.35
CA ASP A 367 -21.87 -19.20 -4.75
C ASP A 367 -20.59 -19.24 -5.59
N ILE A 368 -20.56 -20.08 -6.64
CA ILE A 368 -19.43 -20.17 -7.56
C ILE A 368 -19.06 -18.82 -8.17
N VAL A 369 -20.03 -17.95 -8.47
CA VAL A 369 -19.68 -16.63 -9.03
C VAL A 369 -19.15 -15.71 -7.93
N ALA A 370 -19.72 -15.76 -6.72
CA ALA A 370 -19.25 -14.93 -5.60
C ALA A 370 -17.78 -15.20 -5.25
N ARG A 371 -17.29 -16.42 -5.48
CA ARG A 371 -15.87 -16.77 -5.32
C ARG A 371 -14.94 -16.08 -6.33
N LEU A 372 -15.47 -15.59 -7.46
CA LEU A 372 -14.74 -14.82 -8.46
C LEU A 372 -14.56 -13.34 -8.10
N LEU A 373 -15.27 -12.83 -7.08
CA LEU A 373 -15.15 -11.43 -6.63
C LEU A 373 -13.70 -11.00 -6.35
N PRO A 374 -12.86 -11.79 -5.65
CA PRO A 374 -11.43 -11.49 -5.51
C PRO A 374 -10.56 -11.86 -6.73
N VAL A 375 -11.04 -12.73 -7.63
CA VAL A 375 -10.25 -13.25 -8.76
C VAL A 375 -10.27 -12.30 -9.95
N ILE A 376 -11.42 -11.72 -10.28
CA ILE A 376 -11.55 -10.76 -11.40
C ILE A 376 -10.57 -9.57 -11.25
N PRO A 377 -10.45 -8.92 -10.08
CA PRO A 377 -9.41 -7.93 -9.84
C PRO A 377 -8.00 -8.42 -10.19
N LEU A 378 -7.61 -9.62 -9.76
CA LEU A 378 -6.27 -10.17 -10.04
C LEU A 378 -6.06 -10.43 -11.54
N VAL A 379 -7.09 -10.87 -12.26
CA VAL A 379 -7.06 -10.98 -13.73
C VAL A 379 -6.77 -9.62 -14.36
N VAL A 380 -7.42 -8.55 -13.87
CA VAL A 380 -7.20 -7.18 -14.38
C VAL A 380 -5.76 -6.71 -14.14
N TYR A 381 -5.17 -6.97 -12.96
CA TYR A 381 -3.75 -6.70 -12.72
C TYR A 381 -2.86 -7.38 -13.78
N ARG A 382 -3.07 -8.69 -13.98
CA ARG A 382 -2.28 -9.50 -14.92
C ARG A 382 -2.42 -9.06 -16.37
N LEU A 383 -3.62 -8.61 -16.78
CA LEU A 383 -3.84 -8.03 -18.11
C LEU A 383 -3.06 -6.72 -18.28
N ILE A 384 -3.04 -5.84 -17.27
CA ILE A 384 -2.30 -4.57 -17.34
C ILE A 384 -0.79 -4.83 -17.41
N GLU A 385 -0.26 -5.75 -16.60
CA GLU A 385 1.17 -6.12 -16.62
C GLU A 385 1.61 -6.75 -17.95
N ASN A 386 0.65 -7.20 -18.76
CA ASN A 386 0.86 -7.78 -20.08
C ASN A 386 0.45 -6.83 -21.23
N ASP A 387 0.31 -5.53 -20.95
CA ASP A 387 -0.09 -4.50 -21.91
C ASP A 387 -1.45 -4.76 -22.59
N ALA A 388 -2.29 -5.63 -22.02
CA ALA A 388 -3.61 -5.99 -22.53
C ALA A 388 -4.69 -5.00 -22.04
N ILE A 389 -4.42 -3.70 -22.17
CA ILE A 389 -5.24 -2.59 -21.63
C ILE A 389 -6.70 -2.64 -22.11
N GLU A 390 -6.93 -2.91 -23.41
CA GLU A 390 -8.29 -2.98 -23.96
C GLU A 390 -9.10 -4.13 -23.37
N SER A 391 -8.42 -5.26 -23.09
CA SER A 391 -9.06 -6.41 -22.45
C SER A 391 -9.37 -6.10 -20.98
N ALA A 392 -8.48 -5.39 -20.28
CA ALA A 392 -8.73 -4.92 -18.93
C ALA A 392 -9.95 -3.97 -18.87
N ASP A 393 -10.04 -2.99 -19.78
CA ASP A 393 -11.20 -2.08 -19.90
C ASP A 393 -12.50 -2.85 -20.15
N ARG A 394 -12.47 -3.82 -21.07
CA ARG A 394 -13.63 -4.66 -21.40
C ARG A 394 -14.10 -5.49 -20.22
N ILE A 395 -13.20 -6.20 -19.54
CA ILE A 395 -13.54 -7.06 -18.39
C ILE A 395 -14.09 -6.24 -17.24
N LEU A 396 -13.46 -5.09 -16.90
CA LEU A 396 -14.00 -4.18 -15.88
C LEU A 396 -15.39 -3.65 -16.27
N GLY A 397 -15.60 -3.31 -17.53
CA GLY A 397 -16.91 -2.87 -18.03
C GLY A 397 -17.97 -3.95 -17.87
N MET A 398 -17.66 -5.17 -18.31
CA MET A 398 -18.54 -6.34 -18.28
C MET A 398 -18.97 -6.72 -16.86
N TYR A 399 -18.04 -6.65 -15.90
CA TYR A 399 -18.27 -7.10 -14.52
C TYR A 399 -18.49 -5.97 -13.51
N SER A 400 -18.62 -4.71 -13.97
CA SER A 400 -18.81 -3.53 -13.10
C SER A 400 -19.92 -3.69 -12.05
N LEU A 401 -21.13 -4.08 -12.47
CA LEU A 401 -22.26 -4.31 -11.56
C LEU A 401 -22.00 -5.44 -10.56
N PHE A 402 -21.22 -6.45 -10.96
CA PHE A 402 -20.86 -7.57 -10.11
C PHE A 402 -19.79 -7.19 -9.08
N LEU A 403 -18.80 -6.40 -9.48
CA LEU A 403 -17.75 -5.89 -8.60
C LEU A 403 -18.28 -4.94 -7.53
N ALA A 404 -19.49 -4.39 -7.68
CA ALA A 404 -20.16 -3.64 -6.61
C ALA A 404 -20.35 -4.48 -5.33
N TYR A 405 -20.39 -5.82 -5.43
CA TYR A 405 -20.46 -6.75 -4.29
C TYR A 405 -19.09 -7.13 -3.70
N HIS A 406 -17.98 -6.69 -4.30
CA HIS A 406 -16.65 -7.02 -3.80
C HIS A 406 -16.38 -6.25 -2.49
N PRO A 407 -16.09 -6.93 -1.37
CA PRO A 407 -15.89 -6.27 -0.07
C PRO A 407 -14.67 -5.35 0.00
N LEU A 408 -13.76 -5.43 -0.97
CA LEU A 408 -12.52 -4.64 -1.04
C LEU A 408 -12.50 -3.71 -2.26
N ARG A 409 -13.67 -3.36 -2.84
CA ARG A 409 -13.77 -2.57 -4.07
C ARG A 409 -13.06 -1.21 -4.00
N PHE A 410 -13.09 -0.55 -2.84
CA PHE A 410 -12.45 0.75 -2.65
C PHE A 410 -10.93 0.60 -2.57
N THR A 411 -10.48 -0.37 -1.76
CA THR A 411 -9.05 -0.73 -1.67
C THR A 411 -8.49 -1.15 -3.02
N PHE A 412 -9.24 -1.95 -3.79
CA PHE A 412 -8.87 -2.36 -5.14
C PHE A 412 -8.60 -1.15 -6.04
N VAL A 413 -9.54 -0.18 -6.09
CA VAL A 413 -9.41 1.02 -6.92
C VAL A 413 -8.23 1.89 -6.47
N ARG A 414 -8.06 2.11 -5.16
CA ARG A 414 -6.90 2.84 -4.64
C ARG A 414 -5.59 2.16 -5.04
N ASP A 415 -5.50 0.85 -4.82
CA ASP A 415 -4.25 0.11 -4.97
C ASP A 415 -3.87 -0.07 -6.44
N ILE A 416 -4.82 -0.31 -7.34
CA ILE A 416 -4.51 -0.46 -8.77
C ILE A 416 -4.04 0.85 -9.40
N LEU A 417 -4.63 1.99 -9.00
CA LEU A 417 -4.19 3.31 -9.46
C LEU A 417 -2.78 3.64 -8.95
N ALA A 418 -2.47 3.30 -7.70
CA ALA A 418 -1.15 3.54 -7.12
C ALA A 418 -0.09 2.58 -7.70
N TYR A 419 -0.41 1.30 -7.83
CA TYR A 419 0.53 0.26 -8.28
C TYR A 419 0.97 0.45 -9.73
N PHE A 420 0.08 0.96 -10.59
CA PHE A 420 0.33 1.25 -12.00
C PHE A 420 0.41 2.74 -12.32
N TYR A 421 0.65 3.60 -11.31
CA TYR A 421 0.75 5.04 -11.54
C TYR A 421 1.75 5.36 -12.68
N GLY A 422 1.38 6.29 -13.55
CA GLY A 422 2.16 6.65 -14.75
C GLY A 422 2.06 5.69 -15.94
N HIS A 423 1.43 4.52 -15.78
CA HIS A 423 1.33 3.50 -16.84
C HIS A 423 -0.11 3.26 -17.33
N LEU A 424 -1.11 3.82 -16.64
CA LEU A 424 -2.52 3.66 -16.98
C LEU A 424 -3.00 4.73 -17.97
N PRO A 425 -3.68 4.36 -19.07
CA PRO A 425 -4.32 5.33 -19.94
C PRO A 425 -5.58 5.91 -19.29
N GLY A 426 -5.87 7.19 -19.55
CA GLY A 426 -6.98 7.92 -18.93
C GLY A 426 -8.35 7.23 -19.06
N LYS A 427 -8.63 6.60 -20.22
CA LYS A 427 -9.86 5.81 -20.41
C LYS A 427 -9.97 4.67 -19.40
N LEU A 428 -8.88 3.96 -19.16
CA LEU A 428 -8.85 2.85 -18.19
C LEU A 428 -8.94 3.37 -16.75
N ILE A 429 -8.34 4.53 -16.43
CA ILE A 429 -8.50 5.19 -15.13
C ILE A 429 -9.99 5.46 -14.85
N VAL A 430 -10.71 6.08 -15.78
CA VAL A 430 -12.16 6.31 -15.65
C VAL A 430 -12.93 5.01 -15.49
N ARG A 431 -12.55 3.96 -16.23
CA ARG A 431 -13.17 2.63 -16.09
C ARG A 431 -12.95 2.02 -14.69
N ILE A 432 -11.75 2.15 -14.14
CA ILE A 432 -11.40 1.70 -12.79
C ILE A 432 -12.23 2.48 -11.76
N LEU A 433 -12.33 3.79 -11.89
CA LEU A 433 -13.14 4.63 -11.01
C LEU A 433 -14.62 4.23 -10.99
N ASN A 434 -15.18 3.82 -12.12
CA ASN A 434 -16.57 3.36 -12.23
C ASN A 434 -16.86 2.03 -11.49
N VAL A 435 -15.83 1.34 -10.98
CA VAL A 435 -16.03 0.23 -10.03
C VAL A 435 -16.57 0.77 -8.69
N LEU A 436 -16.28 2.03 -8.38
CA LEU A 436 -16.89 2.77 -7.28
C LEU A 436 -18.22 3.36 -7.73
N ASP A 437 -19.19 3.37 -6.81
CA ASP A 437 -20.38 4.20 -6.94
C ASP A 437 -19.99 5.65 -6.65
N LEU A 438 -19.52 6.37 -7.68
CA LEU A 438 -18.97 7.73 -7.55
C LEU A 438 -19.90 8.69 -6.82
N SER A 439 -21.22 8.46 -6.89
CA SER A 439 -22.23 9.28 -6.21
C SER A 439 -22.22 9.12 -4.68
N LYS A 440 -21.71 8.00 -4.16
CA LYS A 440 -21.64 7.71 -2.73
C LYS A 440 -20.30 8.09 -2.11
N ILE A 441 -19.24 8.18 -2.92
CA ILE A 441 -17.90 8.51 -2.43
C ILE A 441 -17.78 10.03 -2.30
N PRO A 442 -17.19 10.56 -1.21
CA PRO A 442 -17.08 12.00 -0.97
C PRO A 442 -15.96 12.63 -1.82
N PHE A 443 -16.04 12.48 -3.15
CA PHE A 443 -15.15 13.18 -4.09
C PHE A 443 -15.42 14.69 -4.08
N SER A 444 -14.40 15.47 -4.38
CA SER A 444 -14.50 16.91 -4.62
C SER A 444 -15.51 17.18 -5.75
N GLU A 445 -16.38 18.18 -5.58
CA GLU A 445 -17.48 18.47 -6.52
C GLU A 445 -17.01 18.70 -7.96
N SER A 446 -15.83 19.31 -8.16
CA SER A 446 -15.25 19.55 -9.49
C SER A 446 -14.46 18.37 -10.05
N PHE A 447 -14.19 17.32 -9.27
CA PHE A 447 -13.37 16.18 -9.70
C PHE A 447 -13.87 15.52 -11.00
N PRO A 448 -15.17 15.23 -11.18
CA PRO A 448 -15.68 14.65 -12.43
C PRO A 448 -15.35 15.47 -13.69
N GLN A 449 -15.26 16.80 -13.57
CA GLN A 449 -14.94 17.70 -14.67
C GLN A 449 -13.49 17.56 -15.14
N HIS A 450 -12.58 17.25 -14.22
CA HIS A 450 -11.15 17.09 -14.51
C HIS A 450 -10.81 15.73 -15.13
N ILE A 451 -11.55 14.67 -14.79
CA ILE A 451 -11.30 13.32 -15.34
C ILE A 451 -12.02 13.05 -16.67
N SER A 452 -13.09 13.80 -16.99
CA SER A 452 -13.93 13.54 -18.19
C SER A 452 -13.51 14.33 -19.43
N SER A 453 -12.47 15.16 -19.34
CA SER A 453 -12.09 16.08 -20.43
C SER A 453 -11.31 15.39 -21.55
N SER A 454 -11.83 15.44 -22.79
CA SER A 454 -11.24 14.82 -23.99
C SER A 454 -10.16 15.67 -24.70
N ASN A 455 -9.65 16.72 -24.04
CA ASN A 455 -8.79 17.78 -24.59
C ASN A 455 -7.63 18.06 -23.61
N PRO A 456 -6.51 18.72 -24.01
CA PRO A 456 -5.24 18.61 -23.28
C PRO A 456 -5.44 18.88 -21.79
N ALA A 457 -4.95 17.95 -20.96
CA ALA A 457 -5.22 17.94 -19.54
C ALA A 457 -4.78 19.26 -18.90
N ILE A 458 -5.76 20.06 -18.49
CA ILE A 458 -5.52 21.32 -17.77
C ILE A 458 -5.34 20.96 -16.30
N CYS A 459 -4.23 21.41 -15.71
CA CYS A 459 -4.00 21.27 -14.28
C CYS A 459 -5.15 21.93 -13.51
N PRO A 460 -5.77 21.24 -12.54
CA PRO A 460 -6.75 21.87 -11.67
C PRO A 460 -6.18 23.14 -11.01
N PRO A 461 -7.03 24.15 -10.75
CA PRO A 461 -6.58 25.39 -10.12
C PRO A 461 -6.07 25.13 -8.68
N PRO A 462 -5.22 25.99 -8.12
CA PRO A 462 -4.73 25.84 -6.74
C PRO A 462 -5.84 25.70 -5.69
N GLU A 463 -6.99 26.34 -5.90
CA GLU A 463 -8.20 26.23 -5.04
C GLU A 463 -8.69 24.78 -4.88
N TYR A 464 -8.57 23.97 -5.94
CA TYR A 464 -8.96 22.56 -5.91
C TYR A 464 -8.10 21.78 -4.91
N PHE A 465 -6.78 21.93 -5.01
CA PHE A 465 -5.84 21.29 -4.08
C PHE A 465 -5.97 21.85 -2.66
N ALA A 466 -6.20 23.16 -2.50
CA ALA A 466 -6.43 23.77 -1.19
C ALA A 466 -7.71 23.22 -0.51
N THR A 467 -8.78 23.00 -1.29
CA THR A 467 -10.03 22.39 -0.80
C THR A 467 -9.79 20.94 -0.36
N LEU A 468 -9.00 20.18 -1.12
CA LEU A 468 -8.60 18.82 -0.77
C LEU A 468 -7.82 18.79 0.56
N LEU A 469 -6.83 19.68 0.72
CA LEU A 469 -6.06 19.81 1.96
C LEU A 469 -6.94 20.21 3.14
N LEU A 470 -7.88 21.14 2.95
CA LEU A 470 -8.83 21.54 3.99
C LEU A 470 -9.72 20.37 4.43
N ALA A 471 -10.17 19.52 3.50
CA ALA A 471 -10.93 18.33 3.83
C ALA A 471 -10.12 17.36 4.71
N LEU A 472 -8.82 17.21 4.44
CA LEU A 472 -7.92 16.43 5.28
C LEU A 472 -7.72 17.06 6.66
N VAL A 473 -7.53 18.38 6.74
CA VAL A 473 -7.43 19.10 8.03
C VAL A 473 -8.66 18.85 8.90
N ASN A 474 -9.85 18.93 8.32
CA ASN A 474 -11.10 18.84 9.08
C ASN A 474 -11.45 17.41 9.51
N ASN A 475 -11.02 16.37 8.76
CA ASN A 475 -11.53 15.00 8.94
C ASN A 475 -10.44 13.95 9.23
N VAL A 476 -9.16 14.29 9.00
CA VAL A 476 -8.03 13.36 9.08
C VAL A 476 -6.99 13.80 10.10
N ILE A 477 -6.63 15.08 10.12
CA ILE A 477 -5.65 15.59 11.08
C ILE A 477 -6.28 15.70 12.47
N PRO A 478 -5.64 15.16 13.53
CA PRO A 478 -6.12 15.31 14.89
C PRO A 478 -6.26 16.80 15.28
N PRO A 479 -7.36 17.21 15.93
CA PRO A 479 -7.55 18.61 16.30
C PRO A 479 -6.51 19.06 17.32
N LEU A 480 -6.09 20.32 17.24
CA LEU A 480 -5.22 20.94 18.23
C LEU A 480 -6.05 21.13 19.52
N ASN A 481 -5.74 20.38 20.58
CA ASN A 481 -6.42 20.54 21.87
C ASN A 481 -6.16 21.95 22.46
N SER A 482 -7.10 22.87 22.29
CA SER A 482 -7.09 24.14 23.02
C SER A 482 -7.80 24.00 24.37
N ASN A 483 -7.18 23.30 25.32
CA ASN A 483 -7.58 23.42 26.72
C ASN A 483 -6.67 24.43 27.42
N SER A 484 -6.93 25.72 27.20
CA SER A 484 -6.56 26.76 28.14
C SER A 484 -7.49 26.69 29.36
N ARG A 485 -7.28 25.71 30.24
CA ARG A 485 -7.68 25.79 31.64
C ARG A 485 -6.53 25.28 32.49
N THR A 486 -5.84 26.23 33.10
CA THR A 486 -4.97 26.06 34.25
C THR A 486 -5.57 25.09 35.29
N GLY A 487 -4.78 24.11 35.74
CA GLY A 487 -4.96 23.49 37.06
C GLY A 487 -4.88 21.96 37.14
N SER A 488 -3.76 21.50 37.73
CA SER A 488 -3.53 20.24 38.47
C SER A 488 -3.26 18.93 37.72
N MET A 489 -2.06 18.41 38.00
CA MET A 489 -1.61 17.03 37.80
C MET A 489 -2.52 15.98 38.45
N GLY A 490 -2.49 14.76 37.92
CA GLY A 490 -2.95 13.55 38.63
C GLY A 490 -3.29 12.35 37.74
N ASP A 491 -2.27 11.51 37.49
CA ASP A 491 -2.27 10.05 37.30
C ASP A 491 -3.19 9.30 36.31
N ALA A 492 -2.51 8.49 35.50
CA ALA A 492 -3.04 7.37 34.75
C ALA A 492 -3.14 6.11 35.63
N SER A 493 -4.32 5.45 35.68
CA SER A 493 -4.42 3.99 35.84
C SER A 493 -5.86 3.41 35.72
N ASN A 494 -5.96 2.36 34.88
CA ASN A 494 -6.74 1.10 34.96
C ASN A 494 -8.28 1.00 35.17
N ASN A 495 -8.90 0.31 34.20
CA ASN A 495 -9.86 -0.83 34.22
C ASN A 495 -11.08 -0.93 35.17
N SER A 496 -12.25 -1.10 34.52
CA SER A 496 -13.43 -1.97 34.80
C SER A 496 -14.08 -2.03 36.20
N VAL A 497 -15.41 -1.83 36.24
CA VAL A 497 -16.45 -2.74 36.82
C VAL A 497 -17.85 -2.07 36.77
N ARG A 498 -18.89 -2.91 36.71
CA ARG A 498 -20.33 -2.66 36.45
C ARG A 498 -21.11 -2.28 37.73
N GLY A 499 -22.17 -1.46 37.63
CA GLY A 499 -23.20 -1.25 38.69
C GLY A 499 -24.33 -0.27 38.27
N PRO A 500 -25.57 -0.33 38.84
CA PRO A 500 -26.82 -0.03 38.11
C PRO A 500 -27.57 1.30 38.42
N HIS A 501 -28.37 1.72 37.42
CA HIS A 501 -29.59 2.57 37.39
C HIS A 501 -29.96 3.57 38.50
N ASN A 502 -30.09 4.87 38.15
CA ASN A 502 -31.35 5.65 38.00
C ASN A 502 -31.15 7.17 38.23
N LYS A 503 -31.40 8.00 37.21
CA LYS A 503 -32.19 9.27 37.24
C LYS A 503 -32.22 9.92 35.83
N THR A 504 -33.37 10.54 35.55
CA THR A 504 -33.92 11.08 34.28
C THR A 504 -33.03 12.11 33.56
N PRO A 505 -33.06 12.21 32.21
CA PRO A 505 -32.12 13.04 31.45
C PRO A 505 -32.60 14.49 31.35
N ALA A 506 -31.71 15.43 31.67
CA ALA A 506 -31.78 16.80 31.16
C ALA A 506 -31.13 16.83 29.76
N THR A 507 -31.77 17.52 28.83
CA THR A 507 -31.38 17.72 27.43
C THR A 507 -29.92 18.18 27.29
N PRO A 508 -29.04 17.43 26.59
CA PRO A 508 -27.71 17.94 26.28
C PRO A 508 -27.77 18.80 25.02
N GLN A 509 -27.39 20.07 25.17
CA GLN A 509 -26.95 20.90 24.05
C GLN A 509 -25.72 20.26 23.39
N SER A 510 -25.69 20.33 22.07
CA SER A 510 -24.75 19.71 21.14
C SER A 510 -23.29 20.16 21.32
N GLY A 511 -22.42 19.17 21.54
CA GLY A 511 -20.94 19.20 21.46
C GLY A 511 -20.42 17.83 20.98
N PRO A 512 -19.18 17.71 20.49
CA PRO A 512 -18.85 17.01 19.24
C PRO A 512 -19.04 15.49 19.28
N ALA A 513 -19.72 15.00 18.25
CA ALA A 513 -20.29 13.66 18.14
C ALA A 513 -19.39 12.64 17.41
N ASN A 514 -18.07 12.70 17.54
CA ASN A 514 -17.19 11.97 16.61
C ASN A 514 -17.29 10.44 16.70
N ALA A 515 -17.68 9.87 17.86
CA ALA A 515 -17.84 8.41 17.99
C ALA A 515 -19.12 7.87 17.33
N SER A 516 -20.20 8.64 17.32
CA SER A 516 -21.48 8.22 16.71
C SER A 516 -21.51 8.47 15.20
N GLU A 517 -20.80 9.49 14.72
CA GLU A 517 -20.65 9.76 13.28
C GLU A 517 -19.76 8.72 12.58
N GLY A 518 -18.67 8.27 13.22
CA GLY A 518 -17.81 7.23 12.67
C GLY A 518 -18.53 5.89 12.45
N GLN A 519 -19.48 5.52 13.32
CA GLN A 519 -20.32 4.34 13.13
C GLN A 519 -21.32 4.53 11.98
N LYS A 520 -21.93 5.71 11.84
CA LYS A 520 -22.83 6.02 10.71
C LYS A 520 -22.10 5.93 9.36
N ALA A 521 -20.88 6.46 9.29
CA ALA A 521 -20.08 6.42 8.06
C ALA A 521 -19.68 5.00 7.63
N PHE A 522 -19.36 4.10 8.58
CA PHE A 522 -19.09 2.70 8.26
C PHE A 522 -20.27 2.01 7.56
N TYR A 523 -21.50 2.31 7.99
CA TYR A 523 -22.71 1.76 7.35
C TYR A 523 -23.05 2.40 6.01
N GLN A 524 -22.39 3.50 5.63
CA GLN A 524 -22.48 4.08 4.29
C GLN A 524 -21.42 3.46 3.38
N ILE A 525 -20.17 3.37 3.86
CA ILE A 525 -19.02 2.82 3.12
C ILE A 525 -18.16 1.97 4.07
N GLN A 526 -18.20 0.65 3.90
CA GLN A 526 -17.51 -0.32 4.78
C GLN A 526 -16.02 -0.53 4.46
N ASP A 527 -15.56 -0.07 3.30
CA ASP A 527 -14.18 -0.13 2.83
C ASP A 527 -13.81 1.30 2.39
N PRO A 528 -12.90 2.00 3.10
CA PRO A 528 -11.77 1.48 3.88
C PRO A 528 -12.01 1.13 5.36
N GLY A 529 -13.21 1.34 5.89
CA GLY A 529 -13.60 0.91 7.24
C GLY A 529 -13.79 2.08 8.22
N THR A 530 -13.02 3.15 8.13
CA THR A 530 -13.25 4.37 8.93
C THR A 530 -13.50 5.57 8.04
N TYR A 531 -14.24 6.55 8.54
CA TYR A 531 -14.50 7.80 7.81
C TYR A 531 -13.21 8.57 7.51
N THR A 532 -12.30 8.65 8.48
CA THR A 532 -10.98 9.28 8.30
C THR A 532 -10.17 8.60 7.19
N GLN A 533 -10.14 7.27 7.15
CA GLN A 533 -9.48 6.55 6.05
C GLN A 533 -10.19 6.77 4.72
N LEU A 534 -11.52 6.83 4.72
CA LEU A 534 -12.28 7.11 3.51
C LEU A 534 -11.89 8.46 2.91
N VAL A 535 -11.84 9.52 3.72
CA VAL A 535 -11.46 10.85 3.25
C VAL A 535 -10.02 10.86 2.73
N LEU A 536 -9.08 10.26 3.47
CA LEU A 536 -7.67 10.20 3.05
C LEU A 536 -7.48 9.42 1.75
N GLU A 537 -8.04 8.21 1.66
CA GLU A 537 -7.88 7.37 0.47
C GLU A 537 -8.68 7.92 -0.73
N THR A 538 -9.79 8.65 -0.51
CA THR A 538 -10.49 9.38 -1.57
C THR A 538 -9.60 10.48 -2.14
N ALA A 539 -8.93 11.26 -1.30
CA ALA A 539 -7.98 12.27 -1.74
C ALA A 539 -6.81 11.66 -2.55
N VAL A 540 -6.31 10.50 -2.13
CA VAL A 540 -5.29 9.75 -2.87
C VAL A 540 -5.82 9.30 -4.23
N ILE A 541 -7.03 8.72 -4.30
CA ILE A 541 -7.65 8.31 -5.56
C ILE A 541 -7.83 9.51 -6.51
N GLU A 542 -8.28 10.67 -6.02
CA GLU A 542 -8.41 11.88 -6.83
C GLU A 542 -7.08 12.24 -7.47
N ILE A 543 -6.03 12.41 -6.65
CA ILE A 543 -4.70 12.79 -7.11
C ILE A 543 -4.13 11.80 -8.13
N LEU A 544 -4.26 10.50 -7.89
CA LEU A 544 -3.77 9.46 -8.79
C LEU A 544 -4.55 9.37 -10.11
N SER A 545 -5.78 9.90 -10.15
CA SER A 545 -6.66 9.83 -11.31
C SER A 545 -6.58 11.06 -12.21
N LEU A 546 -5.96 12.16 -11.75
CA LEU A 546 -5.85 13.37 -12.55
C LEU A 546 -4.98 13.12 -13.79
N PRO A 547 -5.38 13.58 -14.98
CA PRO A 547 -4.64 13.35 -16.22
C PRO A 547 -3.41 14.28 -16.38
N ILE A 548 -2.72 14.61 -15.28
CA ILE A 548 -1.56 15.51 -15.24
C ILE A 548 -0.36 14.84 -14.57
N SER A 549 0.83 15.40 -14.76
CA SER A 549 2.06 14.84 -14.19
C SER A 549 2.15 15.03 -12.67
N ALA A 550 2.85 14.11 -11.99
CA ALA A 550 3.20 14.24 -10.58
C ALA A 550 3.92 15.56 -10.28
N SER A 551 4.77 16.04 -11.21
CA SER A 551 5.49 17.31 -11.07
C SER A 551 4.55 18.51 -10.93
N GLN A 552 3.52 18.59 -11.77
CA GLN A 552 2.52 19.67 -11.74
C GLN A 552 1.68 19.65 -10.46
N ILE A 553 1.28 18.46 -10.02
CA ILE A 553 0.54 18.25 -8.77
C ILE A 553 1.37 18.69 -7.57
N VAL A 554 2.61 18.20 -7.47
CA VAL A 554 3.53 18.54 -6.38
C VAL A 554 3.84 20.02 -6.37
N SER A 555 4.12 20.63 -7.52
CA SER A 555 4.38 22.07 -7.59
C SER A 555 3.16 22.86 -7.10
N SER A 556 1.93 22.48 -7.48
CA SER A 556 0.71 23.15 -7.01
C SER A 556 0.51 23.03 -5.50
N LEU A 557 0.70 21.84 -4.92
CA LEU A 557 0.64 21.61 -3.47
C LEU A 557 1.72 22.41 -2.71
N VAL A 558 2.95 22.41 -3.23
CA VAL A 558 4.08 23.12 -2.63
C VAL A 558 3.88 24.64 -2.71
N GLN A 559 3.35 25.17 -3.83
CA GLN A 559 3.04 26.59 -3.97
C GLN A 559 1.98 27.07 -2.96
N ILE A 560 1.00 26.23 -2.64
CA ILE A 560 0.04 26.51 -1.56
C ILE A 560 0.77 26.60 -0.23
N VAL A 561 1.61 25.61 0.10
CA VAL A 561 2.37 25.55 1.36
C VAL A 561 3.31 26.75 1.52
N VAL A 562 4.04 27.13 0.48
CA VAL A 562 4.99 28.26 0.53
C VAL A 562 4.28 29.58 0.85
N ASN A 563 3.10 29.79 0.27
CA ASN A 563 2.36 31.05 0.35
C ASN A 563 1.22 31.04 1.38
N ILE A 564 1.03 29.96 2.14
CA ILE A 564 -0.19 29.73 2.94
C ILE A 564 -0.47 30.85 3.95
N GLN A 565 0.56 31.28 4.70
CA GLN A 565 0.39 32.28 5.75
C GLN A 565 0.05 33.68 5.21
N PRO A 566 0.80 34.26 4.24
CA PRO A 566 0.42 35.54 3.66
C PRO A 566 -0.95 35.48 2.97
N THR A 567 -1.31 34.38 2.30
CA THR A 567 -2.62 34.24 1.65
C THR A 567 -3.77 34.16 2.66
N LEU A 568 -3.59 33.51 3.82
CA LEU A 568 -4.60 33.49 4.88
C LEU A 568 -4.77 34.86 5.55
N ILE A 569 -3.68 35.57 5.86
CA ILE A 569 -3.70 36.88 6.53
C ILE A 569 -4.30 37.97 5.62
N GLN A 570 -3.95 38.00 4.33
CA GLN A 570 -4.51 38.98 3.39
C GLN A 570 -6.02 38.84 3.25
N SER A 571 -6.55 37.63 3.37
CA SER A 571 -7.99 37.37 3.25
C SER A 571 -8.82 37.74 4.48
N SER A 572 -8.24 37.69 5.68
CA SER A 572 -8.93 38.13 6.90
C SER A 572 -9.09 39.65 6.95
N ASN A 573 -8.12 40.39 6.41
CA ASN A 573 -8.13 41.85 6.44
C ASN A 573 -9.08 42.49 5.40
N GLY A 574 -9.59 41.71 4.44
CA GLY A 574 -10.58 42.18 3.46
C GLY A 574 -12.02 42.34 4.01
N LEU A 575 -12.30 41.88 5.23
CA LEU A 575 -13.63 41.96 5.86
C LEU A 575 -13.85 43.22 6.74
N HIS A 576 -12.81 44.02 7.01
CA HIS A 576 -12.95 45.25 7.79
C HIS A 576 -12.65 46.48 6.95
N GLY A 577 -13.72 47.13 6.46
CA GLY A 577 -13.66 48.51 6.01
C GLY A 577 -13.17 49.42 7.14
N ALA A 578 -12.09 50.14 6.85
CA ALA A 578 -11.48 51.28 7.55
C ALA A 578 -12.00 51.66 8.96
N SER A 579 -11.09 51.66 9.93
CA SER A 579 -10.88 52.85 10.77
C SER A 579 -9.42 52.92 11.23
N SER A 580 -8.88 54.14 11.15
CA SER A 580 -7.50 54.54 11.40
C SER A 580 -7.03 54.30 12.83
N GLY A 581 -5.86 53.68 12.99
CA GLY A 581 -5.10 53.66 14.24
C GLY A 581 -3.64 53.30 13.97
N ALA A 582 -2.75 54.28 14.15
CA ALA A 582 -1.31 54.12 13.95
C ALA A 582 -0.73 53.06 14.89
N VAL A 583 -0.08 52.05 14.34
CA VAL A 583 0.82 51.14 15.07
C VAL A 583 2.18 51.18 14.38
N GLN A 584 3.19 51.53 15.17
CA GLN A 584 4.59 51.67 14.79
C GLN A 584 5.13 50.40 14.13
N GLY A 585 5.74 50.57 12.96
CA GLY A 585 6.36 49.48 12.21
C GLY A 585 7.63 48.97 12.86
N SER A 586 7.67 47.67 13.13
CA SER A 586 8.90 46.91 13.30
C SER A 586 9.47 46.60 11.92
N VAL A 587 10.63 47.18 11.60
CA VAL A 587 11.40 46.86 10.40
C VAL A 587 11.97 45.44 10.58
N LEU A 588 11.35 44.45 9.95
CA LEU A 588 11.82 43.06 9.85
C LEU A 588 11.82 42.65 8.38
N PRO A 589 12.71 41.73 7.95
CA PRO A 589 12.75 41.26 6.57
C PRO A 589 11.57 40.32 6.33
N THR A 590 10.38 40.87 6.13
CA THR A 590 9.31 40.15 5.45
C THR A 590 9.77 39.97 4.01
N SER A 591 9.70 38.75 3.47
CA SER A 591 9.81 38.57 2.03
C SER A 591 8.63 39.31 1.39
N PRO A 592 8.84 40.36 0.57
CA PRO A 592 7.78 40.84 -0.28
C PRO A 592 7.85 40.03 -1.57
N SER A 593 6.73 39.48 -1.99
CA SER A 593 6.39 39.48 -3.41
C SER A 593 6.87 40.82 -4.01
N GLY A 594 7.76 40.75 -5.01
CA GLY A 594 8.64 41.84 -5.44
C GLY A 594 8.08 43.25 -5.28
N GLY A 595 8.77 44.07 -4.49
CA GLY A 595 8.43 45.47 -4.29
C GLY A 595 9.60 46.23 -3.69
N SER A 596 10.59 46.58 -4.52
CA SER A 596 11.44 47.74 -4.23
C SER A 596 10.75 48.95 -4.85
N THR A 597 10.50 49.97 -4.04
CA THR A 597 10.22 51.32 -4.51
C THR A 597 11.37 51.76 -5.43
N ASP A 598 11.01 52.36 -6.55
CA ASP A 598 11.87 52.94 -7.61
C ASP A 598 12.13 52.03 -8.80
N SER A 599 11.14 51.92 -9.69
CA SER A 599 11.27 52.05 -11.15
C SER A 599 9.94 51.68 -11.83
N ALA A 600 9.40 52.61 -12.61
CA ALA A 600 8.17 52.43 -13.35
C ALA A 600 8.27 51.29 -14.40
N GLY A 601 7.23 50.46 -14.46
CA GLY A 601 6.78 49.77 -15.67
C GLY A 601 7.48 48.47 -16.07
N ARG A 602 7.00 47.32 -15.55
CA ARG A 602 6.69 46.10 -16.33
C ARG A 602 6.00 45.07 -15.44
N SER A 603 4.74 44.78 -15.77
CA SER A 603 3.85 43.83 -15.09
C SER A 603 4.22 42.37 -15.39
N THR A 604 4.53 41.59 -14.37
CA THR A 604 4.39 40.12 -14.36
C THR A 604 3.02 39.74 -13.75
N PRO A 605 2.36 38.68 -14.24
CA PRO A 605 0.95 38.43 -13.95
C PRO A 605 0.72 38.02 -12.50
N SER A 606 -0.29 38.61 -11.87
CA SER A 606 -0.84 38.22 -10.58
C SER A 606 -1.28 36.76 -10.61
N VAL A 607 -0.82 35.94 -9.65
CA VAL A 607 -1.44 34.63 -9.38
C VAL A 607 -2.89 34.88 -9.01
N SER A 608 -3.82 34.41 -9.84
CA SER A 608 -5.27 34.50 -9.61
C SER A 608 -5.63 33.88 -8.26
N GLY A 609 -6.27 34.69 -7.40
CA GLY A 609 -6.40 34.46 -5.96
C GLY A 609 -7.25 33.26 -5.55
N ILE A 610 -6.72 32.49 -4.60
CA ILE A 610 -7.43 31.50 -3.78
C ILE A 610 -8.40 32.27 -2.87
N ASN A 611 -9.67 31.87 -2.78
CA ASN A 611 -10.66 32.55 -1.92
C ASN A 611 -10.60 32.04 -0.47
N THR A 612 -9.51 32.42 0.22
CA THR A 612 -9.14 31.92 1.55
C THR A 612 -10.01 32.42 2.71
N SER A 613 -10.82 33.47 2.52
CA SER A 613 -11.77 33.96 3.53
C SER A 613 -12.82 32.90 3.92
N SER A 614 -13.13 32.00 2.99
CA SER A 614 -14.03 30.86 3.18
C SER A 614 -13.40 29.72 3.99
N PHE A 615 -12.08 29.58 4.01
CA PHE A 615 -11.41 28.43 4.65
C PHE A 615 -11.27 28.58 6.16
N VAL A 616 -10.99 29.79 6.65
CA VAL A 616 -10.93 30.08 8.09
C VAL A 616 -12.30 29.86 8.74
N SER A 617 -13.37 30.38 8.10
CA SER A 617 -14.74 30.21 8.57
C SER A 617 -15.22 28.75 8.51
N ARG A 618 -14.82 27.98 7.48
CA ARG A 618 -15.17 26.55 7.35
C ARG A 618 -14.38 25.61 8.26
N SER A 619 -13.23 26.03 8.78
CA SER A 619 -12.35 25.19 9.63
C SER A 619 -12.50 25.47 11.12
N GLY A 620 -12.85 26.70 11.50
CA GLY A 620 -12.92 27.12 12.90
C GLY A 620 -11.56 27.38 13.57
N TYR A 621 -10.45 27.30 12.83
CA TYR A 621 -9.09 27.59 13.32
C TYR A 621 -8.68 29.03 13.03
N THR A 622 -7.70 29.56 13.78
CA THR A 622 -7.06 30.83 13.42
C THR A 622 -6.19 30.67 12.17
N CYS A 623 -5.89 31.77 11.46
CA CYS A 623 -5.00 31.74 10.29
C CYS A 623 -3.65 31.07 10.61
N GLN A 624 -3.09 31.34 11.80
CA GLN A 624 -1.80 30.78 12.23
C GLN A 624 -1.86 29.29 12.54
N GLN A 625 -2.95 28.80 13.12
CA GLN A 625 -3.14 27.36 13.36
C GLN A 625 -3.38 26.63 12.05
N LEU A 626 -4.20 27.21 11.18
CA LEU A 626 -4.58 26.62 9.90
C LEU A 626 -3.38 26.45 8.97
N SER A 627 -2.43 27.40 8.93
CA SER A 627 -1.21 27.28 8.13
C SER A 627 -0.40 26.01 8.48
N CYS A 628 -0.20 25.75 9.77
CA CYS A 628 0.53 24.57 10.26
C CYS A 628 -0.23 23.27 9.92
N LEU A 629 -1.55 23.26 10.07
CA LEU A 629 -2.39 22.11 9.75
C LEU A 629 -2.41 21.80 8.24
N PHE A 630 -2.38 22.82 7.38
CA PHE A 630 -2.24 22.65 5.93
C PHE A 630 -0.90 22.00 5.56
N ILE A 631 0.20 22.43 6.17
CA ILE A 631 1.53 21.82 5.99
C ILE A 631 1.48 20.35 6.43
N GLN A 632 0.87 20.07 7.58
CA GLN A 632 0.72 18.72 8.09
C GLN A 632 -0.10 17.83 7.13
N ALA A 633 -1.26 18.31 6.69
CA ALA A 633 -2.13 17.61 5.74
C ALA A 633 -1.43 17.35 4.40
N CYS A 634 -0.67 18.32 3.89
CA CYS A 634 0.07 18.17 2.64
C CYS A 634 1.18 17.12 2.77
N GLY A 635 1.94 17.13 3.87
CA GLY A 635 2.98 16.13 4.13
C GLY A 635 2.39 14.71 4.28
N LEU A 636 1.26 14.59 4.98
CA LEU A 636 0.54 13.32 5.10
C LEU A 636 0.05 12.82 3.74
N LEU A 637 -0.60 13.67 2.94
CA LEU A 637 -1.11 13.31 1.61
C LEU A 637 0.02 12.83 0.70
N LEU A 638 1.12 13.59 0.62
CA LEU A 638 2.27 13.23 -0.20
C LEU A 638 2.88 11.89 0.22
N ALA A 639 2.90 11.58 1.52
CA ALA A 639 3.39 10.30 2.03
C ALA A 639 2.49 9.09 1.71
N GLN A 640 1.25 9.31 1.25
CA GLN A 640 0.36 8.25 0.79
C GLN A 640 0.48 7.95 -0.71
N LEU A 641 1.26 8.75 -1.45
CA LEU A 641 1.39 8.66 -2.90
C LEU A 641 2.63 7.80 -3.30
N PRO A 642 2.68 7.29 -4.54
CA PRO A 642 3.83 6.53 -5.04
C PRO A 642 5.15 7.32 -5.00
N PRO A 643 6.31 6.63 -4.92
CA PRO A 643 7.64 7.25 -4.84
C PRO A 643 7.97 8.30 -5.93
N GLU A 644 7.32 8.23 -7.08
CA GLU A 644 7.41 9.22 -8.15
C GLU A 644 7.08 10.63 -7.63
N PHE A 645 6.06 10.78 -6.78
CA PHE A 645 5.70 12.07 -6.17
C PHE A 645 6.75 12.53 -5.16
N HIS A 646 7.40 11.60 -4.45
CA HIS A 646 8.44 11.93 -3.48
C HIS A 646 9.67 12.53 -4.16
N LEU A 647 10.08 11.97 -5.30
CA LEU A 647 11.18 12.52 -6.09
C LEU A 647 10.87 13.93 -6.60
N GLN A 648 9.63 14.17 -7.06
CA GLN A 648 9.18 15.50 -7.46
C GLN A 648 9.18 16.48 -6.28
N LEU A 649 8.77 16.03 -5.08
CA LEU A 649 8.82 16.84 -3.86
C LEU A 649 10.25 17.25 -3.54
N TYR A 650 11.21 16.33 -3.61
CA TYR A 650 12.61 16.65 -3.37
C TYR A 650 13.14 17.68 -4.38
N MET A 651 12.84 17.47 -5.67
CA MET A 651 13.26 18.41 -6.72
C MET A 651 12.69 19.81 -6.48
N GLU A 652 11.38 19.92 -6.26
CA GLU A 652 10.71 21.21 -6.06
C GLU A 652 11.15 21.90 -4.75
N ALA A 653 11.29 21.14 -3.67
CA ALA A 653 11.81 21.66 -2.41
C ALA A 653 13.24 22.19 -2.56
N SER A 654 14.11 21.44 -3.26
CA SER A 654 15.49 21.88 -3.51
C SER A 654 15.54 23.14 -4.37
N ARG A 655 14.67 23.25 -5.38
CA ARG A 655 14.55 24.42 -6.24
C ARG A 655 14.19 25.67 -5.42
N ILE A 656 13.15 25.57 -4.58
CA ILE A 656 12.70 26.69 -3.74
C ILE A 656 13.78 27.13 -2.75
N ILE A 657 14.50 26.18 -2.15
CA ILE A 657 15.61 26.49 -1.25
C ILE A 657 16.72 27.22 -2.02
N LYS A 658 17.14 26.72 -3.19
CA LYS A 658 18.22 27.34 -3.98
C LYS A 658 17.86 28.70 -4.58
N GLU A 659 16.63 28.86 -5.03
CA GLU A 659 16.15 30.09 -5.68
C GLU A 659 15.72 31.17 -4.67
N SER A 660 15.76 30.87 -3.37
CA SER A 660 15.45 31.85 -2.33
C SER A 660 16.42 33.03 -2.38
N TRP A 661 15.85 34.24 -2.44
CA TRP A 661 16.52 35.49 -2.79
C TRP A 661 17.72 35.85 -1.89
N TRP A 662 17.69 35.51 -0.60
CA TRP A 662 18.80 35.80 0.32
C TRP A 662 19.94 34.78 0.26
N LEU A 663 19.78 33.64 -0.44
CA LEU A 663 20.88 32.73 -0.77
C LEU A 663 21.57 33.09 -2.10
N THR A 664 20.96 33.96 -2.92
CA THR A 664 21.40 34.31 -4.27
C THR A 664 21.87 35.75 -4.42
N ASP A 665 21.47 36.66 -3.52
CA ASP A 665 21.89 38.07 -3.53
C ASP A 665 23.16 38.32 -2.71
N GLY A 666 24.30 38.43 -3.39
CA GLY A 666 25.62 38.68 -2.78
C GLY A 666 25.85 40.10 -2.24
N LYS A 667 24.83 40.97 -2.23
CA LYS A 667 24.94 42.38 -1.81
C LYS A 667 24.51 42.66 -0.36
N ARG A 668 24.09 41.64 0.40
CA ARG A 668 23.49 41.80 1.74
C ARG A 668 24.50 41.74 2.87
N SER A 669 24.14 42.38 3.99
CA SER A 669 24.94 42.31 5.21
C SER A 669 24.83 40.93 5.87
N LEU A 670 25.91 40.48 6.52
CA LEU A 670 25.94 39.20 7.24
C LEU A 670 24.81 39.08 8.28
N SER A 671 24.47 40.18 8.97
CA SER A 671 23.40 40.22 9.96
C SER A 671 21.99 40.01 9.40
N GLU A 672 21.72 40.49 8.17
CA GLU A 672 20.42 40.26 7.50
C GLU A 672 20.28 38.78 7.12
N LEU A 673 21.37 38.18 6.64
CA LEU A 673 21.42 36.76 6.27
C LEU A 673 21.21 35.86 7.50
N ASP A 674 21.91 36.14 8.61
CA ASP A 674 21.78 35.37 9.85
C ASP A 674 20.37 35.47 10.45
N SER A 675 19.73 36.64 10.36
CA SER A 675 18.35 36.82 10.80
C SER A 675 17.37 36.01 9.95
N ALA A 676 17.52 36.04 8.62
CA ALA A 676 16.68 35.29 7.69
C ALA A 676 16.82 33.76 7.89
N VAL A 677 18.06 33.29 8.09
CA VAL A 677 18.34 31.89 8.42
C VAL A 677 17.71 31.52 9.76
N SER A 678 17.86 32.37 10.78
CA SER A 678 17.28 32.11 12.10
C SER A 678 15.77 31.92 12.04
N TYR A 679 15.05 32.77 11.29
CA TYR A 679 13.61 32.61 11.07
C TYR A 679 13.24 31.36 10.27
N ALA A 680 14.04 31.00 9.25
CA ALA A 680 13.82 29.78 8.48
C ALA A 680 14.02 28.49 9.29
N LEU A 681 14.81 28.56 10.36
CA LEU A 681 15.10 27.43 11.25
C LEU A 681 14.15 27.35 12.46
N LEU A 682 13.26 28.33 12.66
CA LEU A 682 12.30 28.33 13.76
C LEU A 682 11.35 27.14 13.70
N ASP A 683 10.78 26.82 14.85
CA ASP A 683 9.62 25.93 14.91
C ASP A 683 8.46 26.54 14.10
N PRO A 684 7.80 25.78 13.20
CA PRO A 684 6.76 26.32 12.33
C PRO A 684 5.55 26.85 13.10
N THR A 685 5.25 26.33 14.30
CA THR A 685 4.13 26.84 15.11
C THR A 685 4.48 28.20 15.71
N TRP A 686 5.72 28.39 16.16
CA TRP A 686 6.21 29.68 16.67
C TRP A 686 6.36 30.69 15.54
N ALA A 687 6.95 30.28 14.41
CA ALA A 687 7.08 31.14 13.24
C ALA A 687 5.72 31.61 12.71
N SER A 688 4.71 30.74 12.78
CA SER A 688 3.34 31.09 12.42
C SER A 688 2.72 32.08 13.40
N GLN A 689 2.86 31.85 14.72
CA GLN A 689 2.35 32.73 15.77
C GLN A 689 2.96 34.14 15.70
N ASP A 690 4.26 34.23 15.47
CA ASP A 690 5.01 35.49 15.43
C ASP A 690 4.98 36.15 14.05
N ASN A 691 4.30 35.56 13.06
CA ASN A 691 4.29 36.00 11.66
C ASN A 691 5.70 36.14 11.04
N THR A 692 6.62 35.25 11.42
CA THR A 692 7.99 35.17 10.92
C THR A 692 8.22 33.98 9.97
N SER A 693 7.15 33.28 9.57
CA SER A 693 7.21 32.17 8.60
C SER A 693 7.87 32.61 7.28
N THR A 694 8.75 31.75 6.79
CA THR A 694 9.46 31.92 5.51
C THR A 694 9.14 30.75 4.58
N ALA A 695 9.33 30.95 3.28
CA ALA A 695 9.20 29.89 2.28
C ALA A 695 10.06 28.66 2.65
N ILE A 696 11.33 28.87 3.03
CA ILE A 696 12.23 27.79 3.44
C ILE A 696 11.73 27.10 4.70
N GLY A 697 11.31 27.85 5.73
CA GLY A 697 10.76 27.28 6.95
C GLY A 697 9.54 26.39 6.69
N ASN A 698 8.62 26.84 5.82
CA ASN A 698 7.44 26.05 5.44
C ASN A 698 7.81 24.79 4.65
N ILE A 699 8.80 24.86 3.75
CA ILE A 699 9.30 23.68 3.01
C ILE A 699 9.96 22.67 3.96
N VAL A 700 10.78 23.14 4.89
CA VAL A 700 11.41 22.27 5.89
C VAL A 700 10.35 21.59 6.76
N ALA A 701 9.34 22.34 7.22
CA ALA A 701 8.22 21.80 7.98
C ALA A 701 7.40 20.78 7.15
N LEU A 702 7.20 21.03 5.85
CA LEU A 702 6.56 20.09 4.94
C LEU A 702 7.36 18.79 4.82
N LEU A 703 8.67 18.89 4.62
CA LEU A 703 9.56 17.73 4.56
C LEU A 703 9.54 16.93 5.86
N HIS A 704 9.52 17.59 7.03
CA HIS A 704 9.41 16.91 8.32
C HIS A 704 8.06 16.20 8.49
N SER A 705 6.97 16.87 8.17
CA SER A 705 5.63 16.25 8.17
C SER A 705 5.61 15.03 7.24
N PHE A 706 6.12 15.17 6.03
CA PHE A 706 6.22 14.10 5.05
C PHE A 706 7.08 12.92 5.56
N PHE A 707 8.32 13.18 6.02
CA PHE A 707 9.21 12.15 6.55
C PHE A 707 8.62 11.41 7.74
N SER A 708 7.89 12.10 8.63
CA SER A 708 7.26 11.47 9.80
C SER A 708 6.21 10.42 9.43
N ASN A 709 5.60 10.56 8.24
CA ASN A 709 4.55 9.67 7.74
C ASN A 709 5.07 8.59 6.77
N LEU A 710 6.33 8.65 6.34
CA LEU A 710 6.89 7.63 5.45
C LEU A 710 7.11 6.31 6.18
N PRO A 711 6.89 5.14 5.54
CA PRO A 711 7.35 3.84 6.03
C PRO A 711 8.89 3.76 6.03
N GLN A 712 9.47 2.87 6.84
CA GLN A 712 10.92 2.71 6.99
C GLN A 712 11.64 2.48 5.65
N GLU A 713 11.07 1.65 4.77
CA GLU A 713 11.64 1.37 3.44
C GLU A 713 11.79 2.63 2.59
N TRP A 714 10.81 3.53 2.60
CA TRP A 714 10.82 4.72 1.74
C TRP A 714 11.71 5.84 2.27
N LEU A 715 12.12 5.76 3.55
CA LEU A 715 13.11 6.68 4.10
C LEU A 715 14.46 6.59 3.39
N GLU A 716 14.77 5.45 2.75
CA GLU A 716 15.97 5.27 1.93
C GLU A 716 16.07 6.35 0.84
N GLY A 717 14.94 6.80 0.27
CA GLY A 717 14.92 7.82 -0.79
C GLY A 717 15.17 9.25 -0.31
N THR A 718 15.09 9.53 0.99
CA THR A 718 15.13 10.90 1.53
C THR A 718 16.46 11.60 1.24
N HIS A 719 17.58 10.87 1.20
CA HIS A 719 18.92 11.42 0.95
C HIS A 719 19.04 12.22 -0.37
N VAL A 720 18.14 11.99 -1.33
CA VAL A 720 18.12 12.68 -2.63
C VAL A 720 17.98 14.19 -2.48
N ILE A 721 17.22 14.69 -1.49
CA ILE A 721 17.08 16.15 -1.28
C ILE A 721 18.44 16.80 -0.99
N ILE A 722 19.29 16.16 -0.17
CA ILE A 722 20.61 16.72 0.15
C ILE A 722 21.53 16.63 -1.06
N GLN A 723 21.47 15.53 -1.83
CA GLN A 723 22.22 15.44 -3.09
C GLN A 723 21.85 16.56 -4.05
N GLN A 724 20.55 16.89 -4.16
CA GLN A 724 20.08 17.97 -5.00
C GLN A 724 20.49 19.35 -4.46
N LEU A 725 20.62 19.54 -3.15
CA LEU A 725 21.10 20.78 -2.56
C LEU A 725 22.60 21.03 -2.81
N ARG A 726 23.39 19.98 -3.05
CA ARG A 726 24.85 20.10 -3.28
C ARG A 726 25.20 20.79 -4.61
N PRO A 727 26.40 21.40 -4.70
CA PRO A 727 27.35 21.62 -3.61
C PRO A 727 26.82 22.64 -2.58
N VAL A 728 27.07 22.39 -1.30
CA VAL A 728 26.71 23.33 -0.22
C VAL A 728 27.82 24.36 -0.06
N THR A 729 27.52 25.65 -0.25
CA THR A 729 28.54 26.70 -0.36
C THR A 729 28.58 27.69 0.80
N SER A 730 27.66 27.59 1.77
CA SER A 730 27.56 28.51 2.90
C SER A 730 27.11 27.81 4.19
N VAL A 731 27.41 28.42 5.35
CA VAL A 731 26.94 27.94 6.66
C VAL A 731 25.41 27.95 6.75
N ALA A 732 24.75 28.94 6.13
CA ALA A 732 23.30 28.99 6.03
C ALA A 732 22.71 27.74 5.37
N MET A 733 23.23 27.36 4.19
CA MET A 733 22.79 26.15 3.49
C MET A 733 23.15 24.88 4.28
N LEU A 734 24.28 24.88 4.97
CA LEU A 734 24.69 23.78 5.85
C LEU A 734 23.69 23.58 7.00
N ARG A 735 23.30 24.65 7.71
CA ARG A 735 22.28 24.58 8.76
C ARG A 735 20.93 24.12 8.23
N ILE A 736 20.52 24.55 7.03
CA ILE A 736 19.29 24.06 6.39
C ILE A 736 19.39 22.55 6.11
N ALA A 737 20.51 22.06 5.55
CA ALA A 737 20.71 20.64 5.29
C ALA A 737 20.63 19.80 6.59
N PHE A 738 21.28 20.26 7.65
CA PHE A 738 21.21 19.63 8.98
C PHE A 738 19.80 19.72 9.58
N ARG A 739 19.08 20.83 9.38
CA ARG A 739 17.69 20.97 9.85
C ARG A 739 16.74 20.01 9.13
N ILE A 740 16.93 19.77 7.84
CA ILE A 740 16.12 18.82 7.06
C ILE A 740 16.33 17.38 7.56
N MET A 741 17.58 16.92 7.66
CA MET A 741 17.89 15.51 7.96
C MET A 741 18.07 15.19 9.43
N GLY A 742 18.44 16.17 10.25
CA GLY A 742 18.80 15.96 11.64
C GLY A 742 17.69 15.30 12.47
N PRO A 743 16.43 15.76 12.37
CA PRO A 743 15.30 15.12 13.06
C PRO A 743 15.00 13.69 12.59
N LEU A 744 15.47 13.30 11.41
CA LEU A 744 15.26 11.95 10.86
C LEU A 744 16.24 10.93 11.44
N LEU A 745 17.48 11.32 11.75
CA LEU A 745 18.53 10.40 12.22
C LEU A 745 18.14 9.57 13.46
N PRO A 746 17.48 10.11 14.52
CA PRO A 746 17.03 9.31 15.65
C PRO A 746 16.09 8.17 15.25
N ARG A 747 15.25 8.38 14.23
CA ARG A 747 14.33 7.37 13.70
C ARG A 747 15.06 6.24 12.96
N LEU A 748 16.27 6.49 12.49
CA LEU A 748 17.05 5.57 11.66
C LEU A 748 18.02 4.69 12.45
N VAL A 749 18.08 4.82 13.78
CA VAL A 749 19.05 4.09 14.61
C VAL A 749 18.89 2.57 14.51
N THR A 750 17.67 2.07 14.28
CA THR A 750 17.42 0.65 14.02
C THR A 750 17.76 0.22 12.59
N ALA A 751 17.87 1.17 11.66
CA ALA A 751 18.28 0.97 10.28
C ALA A 751 19.71 1.50 10.05
N HIS A 752 20.66 0.87 10.73
CA HIS A 752 22.08 1.29 10.85
C HIS A 752 22.73 1.68 9.51
N ASN A 753 22.50 0.92 8.44
CA ASN A 753 23.05 1.22 7.11
C ASN A 753 22.55 2.57 6.56
N LEU A 754 21.26 2.85 6.71
CA LEU A 754 20.66 4.10 6.26
C LEU A 754 21.08 5.27 7.17
N PHE A 755 21.16 5.05 8.48
CA PHE A 755 21.74 6.04 9.42
C PHE A 755 23.15 6.45 8.98
N ASN A 756 24.04 5.48 8.74
CA ASN A 756 25.41 5.72 8.32
C ASN A 756 25.49 6.45 6.99
N LYS A 757 24.61 6.11 6.03
CA LYS A 757 24.52 6.77 4.72
C LYS A 757 24.13 8.24 4.87
N ILE A 758 23.11 8.56 5.67
CA ILE A 758 22.67 9.95 5.87
C ILE A 758 23.70 10.75 6.68
N LEU A 759 24.28 10.17 7.73
CA LEU A 759 25.35 10.82 8.50
C LEU A 759 26.55 11.15 7.61
N SER A 760 26.99 10.19 6.78
CA SER A 760 28.08 10.41 5.83
C SER A 760 27.74 11.55 4.85
N LEU A 761 26.50 11.64 4.40
CA LEU A 761 26.06 12.70 3.50
C LEU A 761 26.09 14.08 4.17
N LEU A 762 25.65 14.18 5.44
CA LEU A 762 25.75 15.42 6.22
C LEU A 762 27.21 15.83 6.47
N LEU A 763 28.07 14.89 6.84
CA LEU A 763 29.50 15.16 6.99
C LEU A 763 30.16 15.60 5.67
N ASN A 764 29.73 15.05 4.53
CA ASN A 764 30.18 15.52 3.22
C ASN A 764 29.73 16.97 2.94
N THR A 765 28.53 17.37 3.36
CA THR A 765 28.13 18.80 3.24
C THR A 765 28.96 19.72 4.13
N LEU A 766 29.45 19.24 5.28
CA LEU A 766 30.42 19.98 6.09
C LEU A 766 31.76 20.14 5.36
N VAL A 767 32.22 19.08 4.67
CA VAL A 767 33.43 19.12 3.82
C VAL A 767 33.25 20.04 2.61
N ASP A 768 32.06 20.14 2.03
CA ASP A 768 31.79 21.06 0.92
C ASP A 768 32.07 22.53 1.32
N VAL A 769 31.84 22.90 2.59
CA VAL A 769 32.06 24.27 3.10
C VAL A 769 33.45 24.45 3.73
N PHE A 770 33.92 23.47 4.52
CA PHE A 770 35.13 23.57 5.35
C PHE A 770 36.24 22.58 4.94
N GLY A 771 36.23 22.10 3.70
CA GLY A 771 37.24 21.19 3.18
C GLY A 771 38.61 21.85 3.05
N LYS A 772 39.69 21.06 3.15
CA LYS A 772 41.09 21.53 3.01
C LYS A 772 41.35 22.25 1.67
N ASN A 773 40.61 21.85 0.63
CA ASN A 773 40.74 22.37 -0.73
C ASN A 773 39.61 23.34 -1.10
N THR A 774 38.74 23.69 -0.16
CA THR A 774 37.59 24.58 -0.39
C THR A 774 37.97 26.02 -0.03
N GLN A 775 37.76 26.94 -0.97
CA GLN A 775 37.80 28.38 -0.71
C GLN A 775 36.39 28.96 -0.92
N PRO A 776 35.58 29.13 0.15
CA PRO A 776 34.28 29.75 0.02
C PRO A 776 34.43 31.24 -0.40
N PRO A 777 33.44 31.82 -1.10
CA PRO A 777 33.49 33.21 -1.56
C PRO A 777 33.64 34.23 -0.42
N VAL A 778 33.16 33.87 0.77
CA VAL A 778 33.30 34.64 2.03
C VAL A 778 34.08 33.78 3.01
N PRO A 779 35.11 34.31 3.70
CA PRO A 779 35.82 33.58 4.75
C PRO A 779 34.85 33.15 5.86
N VAL A 780 34.85 31.86 6.19
CA VAL A 780 33.98 31.27 7.21
C VAL A 780 34.83 30.77 8.38
N GLU A 781 34.48 31.14 9.61
CA GLU A 781 35.16 30.68 10.82
C GLU A 781 34.55 29.38 11.38
N ALA A 782 35.37 28.55 12.02
CA ALA A 782 34.91 27.32 12.66
C ALA A 782 33.97 27.57 13.86
N SER A 783 34.03 28.77 14.46
CA SER A 783 33.15 29.21 15.57
C SER A 783 31.68 29.32 15.16
N GLU A 784 31.39 29.48 13.87
CA GLU A 784 30.03 29.65 13.35
C GLU A 784 29.20 28.36 13.37
N ILE A 785 29.81 27.18 13.56
CA ILE A 785 29.11 25.89 13.47
C ILE A 785 29.10 25.09 14.77
N THR A 786 29.31 25.74 15.92
CA THR A 786 29.31 25.06 17.23
C THR A 786 28.01 24.30 17.49
N ASP A 787 26.88 24.87 17.09
CA ASP A 787 25.55 24.23 17.13
C ASP A 787 25.50 22.90 16.36
N LEU A 788 26.10 22.85 15.17
CA LEU A 788 26.15 21.64 14.34
C LEU A 788 27.13 20.60 14.90
N ILE A 789 28.25 21.03 15.47
CA ILE A 789 29.21 20.14 16.15
C ILE A 789 28.57 19.50 17.38
N ASP A 790 27.88 20.28 18.21
CA ASP A 790 27.13 19.78 19.38
C ASP A 790 26.07 18.76 18.97
N TYR A 791 25.33 19.05 17.89
CA TYR A 791 24.37 18.11 17.32
C TYR A 791 25.02 16.80 16.86
N LEU A 792 26.15 16.86 16.14
CA LEU A 792 26.89 15.67 15.69
C LEU A 792 27.32 14.81 16.89
N HIS A 793 27.88 15.44 17.92
CA HIS A 793 28.23 14.77 19.17
C HIS A 793 27.05 14.03 19.79
N HIS A 794 25.89 14.70 19.88
CA HIS A 794 24.68 14.12 20.44
C HIS A 794 24.17 12.94 19.62
N ILE A 795 24.01 13.09 18.30
CA ILE A 795 23.40 12.03 17.47
C ILE A 795 24.28 10.78 17.36
N ILE A 796 25.61 10.94 17.34
CA ILE A 796 26.55 9.81 17.28
C ILE A 796 26.51 8.99 18.59
N HIS A 797 26.39 9.65 19.74
CA HIS A 797 26.25 8.96 21.02
C HIS A 797 24.85 8.36 21.20
N TYR A 798 23.82 9.02 20.65
CA TYR A 798 22.43 8.53 20.67
C TYR A 798 22.30 7.21 19.90
N GLU A 799 22.93 7.13 18.72
CA GLU A 799 22.96 5.91 17.90
C GLU A 799 23.62 4.76 18.68
N GLY A 800 24.79 4.99 19.26
CA GLY A 800 25.52 3.95 19.99
C GLY A 800 24.76 3.36 21.18
N GLN A 801 23.81 4.10 21.75
CA GLN A 801 22.93 3.65 22.84
C GLN A 801 21.55 3.16 22.39
N ALA A 802 21.17 3.33 21.12
CA ALA A 802 19.81 3.09 20.65
C ALA A 802 18.74 3.82 21.50
N GLY A 803 19.04 5.04 21.97
CA GLY A 803 18.18 5.76 22.89
C GLY A 803 18.82 7.02 23.48
N PRO A 804 18.17 7.64 24.49
CA PRO A 804 18.64 8.89 25.10
C PRO A 804 20.06 8.80 25.62
N VAL A 805 20.90 9.78 25.26
CA VAL A 805 22.32 9.83 25.64
C VAL A 805 22.49 9.95 27.15
N GLN A 806 23.32 9.08 27.72
CA GLN A 806 23.76 9.07 29.12
C GLN A 806 25.26 9.40 29.21
N ALA A 807 25.75 9.69 30.42
CA ALA A 807 27.16 10.02 30.62
C ALA A 807 28.14 8.88 30.22
N ASN A 808 27.68 7.64 30.14
CA ASN A 808 28.46 6.47 29.76
C ASN A 808 28.13 5.95 28.33
N SER A 809 27.40 6.71 27.52
CA SER A 809 27.11 6.34 26.13
C SER A 809 28.42 6.14 25.37
N LYS A 810 28.52 5.03 24.66
CA LYS A 810 29.65 4.76 23.77
C LYS A 810 29.13 4.70 22.33
N PRO A 811 29.67 5.52 21.42
CA PRO A 811 29.34 5.41 20.00
C PRO A 811 29.79 4.07 19.41
N ARG A 812 29.18 3.65 18.30
CA ARG A 812 29.65 2.47 17.56
C ARG A 812 30.99 2.77 16.85
N PRO A 813 31.93 1.81 16.80
CA PRO A 813 33.20 1.98 16.10
C PRO A 813 33.04 2.35 14.63
N GLU A 814 32.05 1.77 13.94
CA GLU A 814 31.78 2.02 12.52
C GLU A 814 31.36 3.47 12.26
N VAL A 815 30.55 4.05 13.15
CA VAL A 815 30.11 5.46 13.08
C VAL A 815 31.30 6.39 13.32
N LEU A 816 32.13 6.09 14.33
CA LEU A 816 33.35 6.85 14.61
C LEU A 816 34.35 6.80 13.43
N SER A 817 34.43 5.67 12.73
CA SER A 817 35.25 5.54 11.52
C SER A 817 34.79 6.48 10.41
N ILE A 818 33.48 6.66 10.22
CA ILE A 818 32.92 7.62 9.26
C ILE A 818 33.33 9.05 9.64
N CYS A 819 33.21 9.41 10.91
CA CYS A 819 33.61 10.73 11.41
C CYS A 819 35.11 10.99 11.23
N GLY A 820 35.96 9.99 11.53
CA GLY A 820 37.41 10.07 11.33
C GLY A 820 37.78 10.35 9.87
N ARG A 821 37.19 9.63 8.92
CA ARG A 821 37.40 9.87 7.47
C ARG A 821 36.97 11.26 7.04
N ALA A 822 35.83 11.74 7.54
CA ALA A 822 35.38 13.10 7.24
C ALA A 822 36.34 14.16 7.82
N ALA A 823 36.78 13.98 9.06
CA ALA A 823 37.70 14.89 9.76
C ALA A 823 39.04 15.05 9.03
N GLU A 824 39.55 14.01 8.38
CA GLU A 824 40.76 14.08 7.56
C GLU A 824 40.63 14.99 6.33
N SER A 825 39.40 15.23 5.86
CA SER A 825 39.12 16.08 4.70
C SER A 825 38.85 17.55 5.06
N LEU A 826 38.68 17.86 6.35
CA LEU A 826 38.37 19.20 6.86
C LEU A 826 39.62 20.03 7.15
N ARG A 827 39.49 21.36 7.11
CA ARG A 827 40.54 22.28 7.57
C ARG A 827 40.91 22.03 9.04
N PRO A 828 42.15 22.35 9.47
CA PRO A 828 42.62 22.04 10.83
C PRO A 828 41.79 22.64 11.97
N ASP A 829 41.25 23.84 11.78
CA ASP A 829 40.38 24.55 12.73
C ASP A 829 39.08 23.79 13.03
N VAL A 830 38.44 23.22 12.00
CA VAL A 830 37.22 22.41 12.15
C VAL A 830 37.54 20.98 12.59
N GLN A 831 38.66 20.41 12.11
CA GLN A 831 39.12 19.09 12.55
C GLN A 831 39.31 19.03 14.08
N HIS A 832 39.81 20.12 14.68
CA HIS A 832 39.95 20.24 16.13
C HIS A 832 38.61 20.10 16.88
N LEU A 833 37.51 20.63 16.32
CA LEU A 833 36.18 20.54 16.93
C LEU A 833 35.63 19.10 16.97
N LEU A 834 36.05 18.24 16.03
CA LEU A 834 35.68 16.83 15.99
C LEU A 834 36.69 15.92 16.73
N SER A 835 37.69 16.49 17.40
CA SER A 835 38.78 15.73 18.04
C SER A 835 38.33 14.77 19.14
N HIS A 836 37.10 14.92 19.64
CA HIS A 836 36.46 14.05 20.64
C HIS A 836 35.68 12.87 20.03
N LEU A 837 35.57 12.79 18.70
CA LEU A 837 34.93 11.68 17.96
C LEU A 837 36.00 10.84 17.26
N LYS A 838 36.92 10.26 18.04
CA LYS A 838 38.02 9.46 17.50
C LYS A 838 37.57 8.01 17.21
N PRO A 839 38.17 7.33 16.22
CA PRO A 839 37.90 5.91 15.96
C PRO A 839 38.06 4.99 17.19
N ASP A 840 38.90 5.37 18.16
CA ASP A 840 39.00 4.68 19.45
C ASP A 840 37.83 5.05 20.38
N VAL A 841 36.96 4.08 20.60
CA VAL A 841 35.76 4.14 21.45
C VAL A 841 36.07 4.55 22.89
N ASN A 842 37.25 4.23 23.43
CA ASN A 842 37.60 4.57 24.81
C ASN A 842 38.10 6.01 24.97
N SER A 843 38.52 6.63 23.86
CA SER A 843 38.94 8.03 23.81
C SER A 843 37.82 8.98 23.35
N SER A 844 36.72 8.42 22.82
CA SER A 844 35.53 9.18 22.43
C SER A 844 34.68 9.46 23.66
N ILE A 845 34.52 10.74 23.99
CA ILE A 845 33.85 11.21 25.20
C ILE A 845 32.69 12.12 24.79
N TYR A 846 31.52 11.92 25.41
CA TYR A 846 30.38 12.82 25.22
C TYR A 846 30.71 14.20 25.82
N ALA A 847 30.61 15.28 25.03
CA ALA A 847 31.08 16.62 25.39
C ALA A 847 30.51 17.15 26.74
N ALA A 848 29.32 16.71 27.15
CA ALA A 848 28.71 17.10 28.43
C ALA A 848 29.37 16.46 29.68
N THR A 849 30.35 15.57 29.51
CA THR A 849 31.06 14.91 30.62
C THR A 849 32.38 15.57 30.99
N HIS A 850 32.59 16.85 30.66
CA HIS A 850 33.71 17.61 31.22
C HIS A 850 33.80 17.34 32.73
N PRO A 851 34.89 16.74 33.24
CA PRO A 851 35.22 16.90 34.64
C PRO A 851 35.36 18.40 34.83
N LYS A 852 34.75 18.96 35.88
CA LYS A 852 35.03 20.33 36.32
C LYS A 852 36.52 20.56 36.18
N ILE A 853 36.92 21.52 35.35
CA ILE A 853 38.32 21.94 35.23
C ILE A 853 38.81 22.12 36.66
N ALA A 854 39.77 21.30 37.08
CA ALA A 854 40.43 21.49 38.36
C ALA A 854 40.98 22.92 38.32
N GLN A 855 40.47 23.79 39.19
CA GLN A 855 41.09 25.08 39.42
C GLN A 855 42.55 24.79 39.74
N ASN A 856 43.46 25.29 38.90
CA ASN A 856 44.89 25.22 39.18
C ASN A 856 45.11 25.76 40.60
N PRO A 857 45.73 24.98 41.51
CA PRO A 857 46.17 25.55 42.77
C PRO A 857 47.30 26.52 42.45
N SER A 858 47.10 27.77 42.84
CA SER A 858 48.20 28.75 42.97
C SER A 858 49.04 28.38 44.19
#